data_AF-A0A4Z0QJX7-F1
#
_entry.id   AF-A0A4Z0QJX7-F1
#
_cell.length_a   1.000
_cell.length_b   1.000
_cell.length_c   1.000
_cell.angle_alpha   90.00
_cell.angle_beta   90.00
_cell.angle_gamma   90.00
#
_symmetry.space_group_name_H-M   'P 1'
#
loop_
_entity.id
_entity.type
_entity.pdbx_description
1 polymer ?
#
loop_
_entity_poly.entity_id
_entity_poly.type
_entity_poly.pdbx_seq_one_letter_code
_entity_poly.pdbx_strand_id
1 'polypeptide(L)'
;MLISRQIFVGGLDTDTAKDNVPANKFTAARNVVLERGAIEAAWGNRLLAEADWLPTEGTVRCVGGAQDGATGRHYFLLHHSGGQHLIARLTPADNNAYELVLQWEGLAVPATVTKNVCFLDGLLLWLDANKEIRALPVGKPAEFAPAVLQADPLALHVVRQPHQGTVGVERLANTNVSDVRSTLNRIAGNAWQVALQYEYTNGERTPLGSYSPVLPRRITTAAAVEADPRNYIHVTLPTEVPPLVQTVRVLVRRDDEPQWEVAAALERVSGLFPTSYDFYGVTTGEAIPALDAAKLYESIPIEAGAMTVARSHIFVGDCRESLTVTPVNWSLDLITGTGAPTGNTTGTVYQVDTDYVEQVGDPDGGTHQESRVRTAFYAVASGAYPDAGSTYQQVALNNGVYYAVVATTPKTYQQVFVDFAPDEQLGENRIVTPLPNQQIAPFGTQPPPTLDGQETFHENTSYRLGVAFYDRLGRTAGATSLKDLNIPRQQVGLLAARNVSWKLNTAELDQTAEIPAWAYTYAILLSKNRTIRFFQQFITDQLRQYRGDKADGSADLVPVDENNTSLMKSLWVSMTTLQTSGRGYEFQPGDRVRFPDLDPTADYPILYQRGEYLALSPLALYQFVSPSGDEISSPQPRVEIYRPVTFSEESVLYERSPRFPIARFTPEGGFQQRRYTTTSGVLTGDTFLLNGYEAMNPTATQANIWLDASRGRAIPVIINGEQIRRFSLLRYSGVKVQGTRLMGLSVWDATAQDDLPQEQGAIVALEVADQTQAEGTLLLAVQENGAESRYLGQTALQQADGQTTLALTKGVIGGGNALRGGYGCLPEHAATVSEFAGRVFYYCQRRREVIRYAQNGASPLAKDKTARARVRELAAQYAGATVHGAYDPGTESYLLFFGEANGNPPVALVFSERAGQFADLWDLPAEAGMAYDDHLLSFENGLPWQHRPEHDRLRFFGKPVTMQVTAAVNEGSEASKTWKALAVVSPQKWSVVVSNDLGQQSRILAPWMVTEKGIWRAAFRRDENTPNLTPATALHLGRELQSPTLDVTLSYTGTEKAQLVSTDLIFLPLAP
;
A
#
# COMPACT_ATOMS: atom_id res chain seq x y z
N MET A 1 16.77 16.12 77.59
CA MET A 1 17.07 16.12 76.14
C MET A 1 16.24 15.01 75.54
N LEU A 2 15.36 15.33 74.59
CA LEU A 2 14.53 14.33 73.91
C LEU A 2 15.23 13.96 72.60
N ILE A 3 15.18 12.68 72.25
CA ILE A 3 15.74 12.15 71.00
C ILE A 3 14.55 11.75 70.15
N SER A 4 14.42 12.35 68.97
CA SER A 4 13.52 11.88 67.92
C SER A 4 14.31 11.04 66.94
N ARG A 5 13.73 9.93 66.47
CA ARG A 5 14.39 8.99 65.56
C ARG A 5 13.61 8.88 64.26
N GLN A 6 14.28 9.16 63.15
CA GLN A 6 13.75 8.92 61.81
C GLN A 6 14.39 7.65 61.23
N ILE A 7 13.55 6.64 60.96
CA ILE A 7 13.95 5.41 60.29
C ILE A 7 13.55 5.51 58.82
N PHE A 8 14.49 5.22 57.92
CA PHE A 8 14.24 5.20 56.49
C PHE A 8 13.84 3.78 56.08
N VAL A 9 12.54 3.49 55.95
CA VAL A 9 12.02 2.12 55.78
C VAL A 9 11.64 1.82 54.32
N GLY A 10 11.99 0.60 53.87
CA GLY A 10 11.67 0.03 52.56
C GLY A 10 10.81 -1.24 52.54
N GLY A 11 10.09 -1.57 53.63
CA GLY A 11 8.99 -2.54 53.65
C GLY A 11 9.31 -4.02 53.99
N LEU A 12 9.29 -4.38 55.28
CA LEU A 12 8.55 -5.47 55.95
C LEU A 12 8.93 -5.44 57.45
N ASP A 13 7.98 -5.02 58.30
CA ASP A 13 8.09 -5.05 59.76
C ASP A 13 8.22 -6.53 60.22
N THR A 14 8.84 -6.86 61.34
CA THR A 14 8.15 -6.78 62.63
C THR A 14 9.13 -7.08 63.74
N ASP A 15 9.22 -6.15 64.69
CA ASP A 15 8.95 -6.49 66.09
C ASP A 15 8.73 -5.20 66.87
N THR A 16 7.46 -4.95 67.22
CA THR A 16 7.03 -4.00 68.27
C THR A 16 7.26 -2.50 67.99
N ALA A 17 6.35 -1.93 67.19
CA ALA A 17 6.26 -0.48 66.97
C ALA A 17 5.96 0.34 68.24
N LYS A 18 6.35 1.62 68.23
CA LYS A 18 5.38 2.70 68.52
C LYS A 18 5.60 4.06 67.84
N ASP A 19 6.72 4.33 67.17
CA ASP A 19 6.79 5.44 66.20
C ASP A 19 7.79 5.09 65.10
N ASN A 20 7.37 4.22 64.18
CA ASN A 20 8.15 3.84 63.01
C ASN A 20 7.50 4.51 61.80
N VAL A 21 8.21 5.48 61.24
CA VAL A 21 7.84 6.31 60.09
C VAL A 21 6.92 5.56 59.10
N PRO A 22 5.64 5.96 58.95
CA PRO A 22 4.75 5.35 57.97
C PRO A 22 5.32 5.52 56.55
N ALA A 23 5.00 4.57 55.67
CA ALA A 23 5.32 4.66 54.25
C ALA A 23 4.99 6.07 53.72
N ASN A 24 5.93 6.69 53.01
CA ASN A 24 5.85 8.04 52.38
C ASN A 24 6.01 9.28 53.29
N LYS A 25 6.93 9.27 54.25
CA LYS A 25 7.38 10.49 54.97
C LYS A 25 8.73 11.06 54.50
N PHE A 26 9.36 10.50 53.47
CA PHE A 26 10.43 11.21 52.75
C PHE A 26 9.76 12.24 51.82
N THR A 27 10.19 13.50 51.92
CA THR A 27 9.64 14.59 51.11
C THR A 27 10.20 14.54 49.69
N ALA A 28 11.46 14.09 49.55
CA ALA A 28 12.14 13.83 48.29
C ALA A 28 13.39 12.95 48.51
N ALA A 29 13.70 12.06 47.57
CA ALA A 29 14.97 11.33 47.47
C ALA A 29 15.51 11.40 46.03
N ARG A 30 16.85 11.47 45.89
CA ARG A 30 17.53 11.48 44.58
C ARG A 30 18.70 10.51 44.55
N ASN A 31 18.83 9.79 43.45
CA ASN A 31 19.90 8.84 43.14
C ASN A 31 20.02 7.73 44.21
N VAL A 32 18.90 7.13 44.58
CA VAL A 32 18.83 6.09 45.63
C VAL A 32 18.25 4.77 45.13
N VAL A 33 18.64 3.68 45.78
CA VAL A 33 18.04 2.35 45.68
C VAL A 33 17.57 1.91 47.06
N LEU A 34 16.51 1.10 47.11
CA LEU A 34 15.94 0.57 48.35
C LEU A 34 16.43 -0.88 48.56
N GLU A 35 17.25 -1.12 49.59
CA GLU A 35 17.76 -2.46 49.92
C GLU A 35 17.67 -2.78 51.42
N ARG A 36 17.08 -3.93 51.78
CA ARG A 36 17.13 -4.54 53.13
C ARG A 36 16.92 -3.58 54.31
N GLY A 37 15.95 -2.67 54.21
CA GLY A 37 15.61 -1.73 55.29
C GLY A 37 16.53 -0.50 55.38
N ALA A 38 17.29 -0.18 54.34
CA ALA A 38 18.09 1.03 54.24
C ALA A 38 17.97 1.66 52.84
N ILE A 39 18.32 2.95 52.76
CA ILE A 39 18.45 3.65 51.50
C ILE A 39 19.92 3.60 51.09
N GLU A 40 20.21 3.12 49.89
CA GLU A 40 21.58 3.06 49.37
C GLU A 40 21.78 3.97 48.17
N ALA A 41 23.03 4.39 47.93
CA ALA A 41 23.41 5.11 46.73
C ALA A 41 23.09 4.30 45.47
N ALA A 42 22.47 4.91 44.45
CA ALA A 42 22.18 4.21 43.20
C ALA A 42 23.47 3.73 42.51
N TRP A 43 23.38 2.55 41.90
CA TRP A 43 24.42 2.03 41.03
C TRP A 43 24.55 2.92 39.80
N GLY A 44 25.79 3.25 39.43
CA GLY A 44 26.06 3.98 38.19
C GLY A 44 25.98 3.09 36.96
N ASN A 45 26.37 3.66 35.83
CA ASN A 45 26.54 2.91 34.58
C ASN A 45 27.94 3.09 34.01
N ARG A 46 28.33 2.18 33.13
CA ARG A 46 29.63 2.17 32.46
C ARG A 46 29.43 2.06 30.95
N LEU A 47 30.25 2.77 30.18
CA LEU A 47 30.28 2.63 28.73
C LEU A 47 30.60 1.18 28.38
N LEU A 48 29.70 0.54 27.64
CA LEU A 48 29.81 -0.88 27.34
C LEU A 48 30.77 -1.12 26.17
N ALA A 49 30.70 -0.26 25.16
CA ALA A 49 31.50 -0.34 23.95
C ALA A 49 31.68 1.04 23.30
N GLU A 50 32.88 1.33 22.82
CA GLU A 50 33.17 2.51 21.99
C GLU A 50 32.78 2.24 20.53
N ALA A 51 32.58 3.30 19.74
CA ALA A 51 32.23 3.20 18.33
C ALA A 51 32.83 4.34 17.49
N ASP A 52 33.95 4.06 16.83
CA ASP A 52 34.64 5.01 15.94
C ASP A 52 33.85 5.31 14.65
N TRP A 53 32.86 4.46 14.33
CA TRP A 53 32.00 4.60 13.16
C TRP A 53 30.82 5.56 13.38
N LEU A 54 30.57 6.00 14.62
CA LEU A 54 29.52 6.99 14.89
C LEU A 54 29.89 8.34 14.25
N PRO A 55 28.97 8.99 13.51
CA PRO A 55 29.23 10.30 12.94
C PRO A 55 29.60 11.34 14.01
N THR A 56 30.69 12.09 13.78
CA THR A 56 31.12 13.17 14.68
C THR A 56 30.33 14.47 14.52
N GLU A 57 29.63 14.62 13.39
CA GLU A 57 28.76 15.76 13.11
C GLU A 57 27.28 15.39 13.32
N GLY A 58 26.52 16.32 13.89
CA GLY A 58 25.11 16.12 14.25
C GLY A 58 24.93 15.37 15.57
N THR A 59 23.68 15.06 15.89
CA THR A 59 23.33 14.27 17.08
C THR A 59 22.83 12.89 16.67
N VAL A 60 23.32 11.86 17.35
CA VAL A 60 22.87 10.47 17.20
C VAL A 60 22.09 10.09 18.44
N ARG A 61 20.90 9.50 18.27
CA ARG A 61 20.07 9.04 19.39
C ARG A 61 19.60 7.62 19.16
N CYS A 62 19.70 6.76 20.16
CA CYS A 62 19.04 5.47 20.11
C CYS A 62 17.53 5.66 20.30
N VAL A 63 16.73 5.05 19.42
CA VAL A 63 15.25 5.17 19.50
C VAL A 63 14.55 3.85 19.78
N GLY A 64 15.20 2.72 19.56
CA GLY A 64 14.63 1.41 19.85
C GLY A 64 15.59 0.31 19.46
N GLY A 65 15.20 -0.92 19.77
CA GLY A 65 16.02 -2.08 19.46
C GLY A 65 15.30 -3.39 19.73
N ALA A 66 15.91 -4.48 19.29
CA ALA A 66 15.39 -5.82 19.48
C ALA A 66 16.53 -6.82 19.65
N GLN A 67 16.25 -7.92 20.35
CA GLN A 67 17.19 -9.01 20.58
C GLN A 67 16.93 -10.18 19.64
N ASP A 68 17.99 -10.72 19.06
CA ASP A 68 18.00 -12.05 18.47
C ASP A 68 18.20 -13.10 19.57
N GLY A 69 17.09 -13.69 20.03
CA GLY A 69 17.12 -14.71 21.09
C GLY A 69 17.95 -15.96 20.75
N ALA A 70 18.23 -16.23 19.47
CA ALA A 70 19.03 -17.40 19.07
C ALA A 70 20.54 -17.16 19.19
N THR A 71 21.01 -15.94 18.90
CA THR A 71 22.44 -15.60 18.92
C THR A 71 22.84 -14.72 20.09
N GLY A 72 21.88 -14.18 20.83
CA GLY A 72 22.09 -13.16 21.87
C GLY A 72 22.48 -11.79 21.32
N ARG A 73 22.49 -11.58 19.99
CA ARG A 73 22.83 -10.29 19.39
C ARG A 73 21.71 -9.29 19.59
N HIS A 74 22.06 -8.04 19.85
CA HIS A 74 21.08 -6.95 19.97
C HIS A 74 21.27 -5.96 18.83
N TYR A 75 20.16 -5.51 18.27
CA TYR A 75 20.12 -4.56 17.18
C TYR A 75 19.45 -3.28 17.64
N PHE A 76 20.05 -2.13 17.32
CA PHE A 76 19.58 -0.82 17.74
C PHE A 76 19.35 0.08 16.53
N LEU A 77 18.25 0.81 16.54
CA LEU A 77 17.96 1.86 15.58
C LEU A 77 18.46 3.20 16.12
N LEU A 78 19.33 3.84 15.35
CA LEU A 78 19.93 5.12 15.69
C LEU A 78 19.44 6.20 14.74
N HIS A 79 18.76 7.20 15.30
CA HIS A 79 18.37 8.41 14.59
C HIS A 79 19.55 9.37 14.50
N HIS A 80 19.88 9.86 13.32
CA HIS A 80 20.87 10.92 13.11
C HIS A 80 20.19 12.20 12.63
N SER A 81 20.52 13.35 13.23
CA SER A 81 19.84 14.63 12.94
C SER A 81 20.08 15.18 11.54
N GLY A 82 21.09 14.69 10.83
CA GLY A 82 21.36 15.01 9.42
C GLY A 82 20.75 14.02 8.42
N GLY A 83 19.89 13.10 8.87
CA GLY A 83 19.19 12.12 8.04
C GLY A 83 19.95 10.83 7.78
N GLN A 84 21.24 10.73 8.11
CA GLN A 84 22.04 9.52 7.93
C GLN A 84 21.82 8.50 9.05
N HIS A 85 20.60 7.96 9.11
CA HIS A 85 20.20 6.99 10.13
C HIS A 85 21.06 5.72 10.09
N LEU A 86 21.17 5.04 11.23
CA LEU A 86 22.05 3.87 11.38
C LEU A 86 21.32 2.71 12.08
N ILE A 87 21.73 1.50 11.73
CA ILE A 87 21.43 0.27 12.46
C ILE A 87 22.74 -0.24 13.03
N ALA A 88 22.81 -0.40 14.34
CA ALA A 88 23.97 -0.92 15.05
C ALA A 88 23.68 -2.29 15.63
N ARG A 89 24.71 -3.12 15.76
CA ARG A 89 24.66 -4.43 16.38
C ARG A 89 25.62 -4.49 17.55
N LEU A 90 25.13 -4.94 18.69
CA LEU A 90 25.94 -5.34 19.82
C LEU A 90 25.99 -6.87 19.88
N THR A 91 27.21 -7.41 19.81
CA THR A 91 27.44 -8.85 19.94
C THR A 91 27.99 -9.16 21.33
N PRO A 92 27.32 -10.00 22.13
CA PRO A 92 27.85 -10.45 23.41
C PRO A 92 29.08 -11.33 23.16
N ALA A 93 30.26 -10.81 23.49
CA ALA A 93 31.55 -11.50 23.49
C ALA A 93 32.39 -10.92 24.64
N ASP A 94 33.57 -11.47 24.92
CA ASP A 94 34.46 -11.02 26.02
C ASP A 94 34.83 -9.52 25.96
N ASN A 95 34.57 -8.83 24.84
CA ASN A 95 34.81 -7.39 24.65
C ASN A 95 33.61 -6.60 24.11
N ASN A 96 32.40 -7.18 24.08
CA ASN A 96 31.14 -6.54 23.62
C ASN A 96 31.28 -5.70 22.34
N ALA A 97 31.46 -6.36 21.18
CA ALA A 97 31.66 -5.66 19.91
C ALA A 97 30.40 -4.88 19.49
N TYR A 98 30.53 -3.57 19.32
CA TYR A 98 29.47 -2.68 18.85
C TYR A 98 29.78 -2.18 17.43
N GLU A 99 29.02 -2.67 16.46
CA GLU A 99 29.36 -2.59 15.04
C GLU A 99 28.23 -1.93 14.23
N LEU A 100 28.61 -1.16 13.21
CA LEU A 100 27.67 -0.66 12.22
C LEU A 100 27.17 -1.80 11.33
N VAL A 101 25.85 -1.96 11.22
CA VAL A 101 25.21 -2.91 10.30
C VAL A 101 24.88 -2.24 8.98
N LEU A 102 24.24 -1.07 9.05
CA LEU A 102 23.77 -0.33 7.88
C LEU A 102 23.63 1.15 8.22
N GLN A 103 24.01 2.02 7.29
CA GLN A 103 23.79 3.46 7.36
C GLN A 103 23.15 3.91 6.06
N TRP A 104 21.97 4.54 6.14
CA TRP A 104 21.26 5.04 4.96
C TRP A 104 20.11 5.97 5.36
N GLU A 105 19.87 7.01 4.57
CA GLU A 105 18.77 7.96 4.80
C GLU A 105 17.39 7.31 4.71
N GLY A 106 17.21 6.40 3.75
CA GLY A 106 15.92 5.72 3.56
C GLY A 106 15.56 4.68 4.64
N LEU A 107 16.40 4.49 5.67
CA LEU A 107 15.96 3.78 6.89
C LEU A 107 14.83 4.51 7.60
N ALA A 108 14.77 5.84 7.43
CA ALA A 108 13.76 6.73 7.99
C ALA A 108 13.50 6.44 9.48
N VAL A 109 14.55 6.41 10.31
CA VAL A 109 14.40 6.07 11.72
C VAL A 109 13.66 7.21 12.45
N PRO A 110 12.59 6.93 13.22
CA PRO A 110 11.85 7.96 13.97
C PRO A 110 12.75 8.82 14.86
N ALA A 111 12.38 10.07 15.13
CA ALA A 111 13.16 10.97 16.00
C ALA A 111 12.92 10.74 17.51
N THR A 112 11.85 10.02 17.84
CA THR A 112 11.43 9.72 19.20
C THR A 112 11.60 8.24 19.49
N VAL A 113 11.85 7.91 20.76
CA VAL A 113 11.89 6.53 21.24
C VAL A 113 10.60 5.79 20.83
N THR A 114 10.74 4.55 20.38
CA THR A 114 9.67 3.71 19.85
C THR A 114 9.81 2.29 20.38
N LYS A 115 8.68 1.61 20.57
CA LYS A 115 8.60 0.19 20.91
C LYS A 115 8.26 -0.69 19.70
N ASN A 116 8.12 -0.06 18.53
CA ASN A 116 7.79 -0.72 17.28
C ASN A 116 9.05 -1.28 16.59
N VAL A 117 9.90 -1.99 17.34
CA VAL A 117 11.10 -2.67 16.83
C VAL A 117 11.07 -4.10 17.35
N CYS A 118 11.12 -5.07 16.44
CA CYS A 118 10.99 -6.48 16.77
C CYS A 118 12.01 -7.32 16.01
N PHE A 119 12.30 -8.52 16.52
CA PHE A 119 13.14 -9.48 15.83
C PHE A 119 12.36 -10.77 15.56
N LEU A 120 12.46 -11.29 14.34
CA LEU A 120 11.81 -12.53 13.96
C LEU A 120 12.70 -13.35 13.03
N ASP A 121 13.36 -14.37 13.60
CA ASP A 121 14.08 -15.42 12.86
C ASP A 121 15.06 -14.84 11.82
N GLY A 122 16.00 -14.00 12.26
CA GLY A 122 16.99 -13.37 11.37
C GLY A 122 16.50 -12.12 10.63
N LEU A 123 15.28 -11.65 10.89
CA LEU A 123 14.74 -10.39 10.38
C LEU A 123 14.62 -9.37 11.53
N LEU A 124 15.24 -8.21 11.34
CA LEU A 124 14.96 -7.03 12.16
C LEU A 124 13.79 -6.26 11.52
N LEU A 125 12.73 -6.04 12.27
CA LEU A 125 11.50 -5.39 11.83
C LEU A 125 11.31 -4.07 12.58
N TRP A 126 10.87 -3.01 11.89
CA TRP A 126 10.51 -1.75 12.56
C TRP A 126 9.43 -0.97 11.81
N LEU A 127 8.74 -0.09 12.54
CA LEU A 127 7.98 1.00 11.93
C LEU A 127 8.91 2.21 11.73
N ASP A 128 8.98 2.70 10.50
CA ASP A 128 9.77 3.88 10.17
C ASP A 128 9.06 5.19 10.57
N ALA A 129 9.70 6.33 10.32
CA ALA A 129 9.18 7.67 10.61
C ALA A 129 7.90 8.01 9.81
N ASN A 130 7.70 7.34 8.67
CA ASN A 130 6.48 7.43 7.86
C ASN A 130 5.42 6.40 8.28
N LYS A 131 5.67 5.65 9.36
CA LYS A 131 4.79 4.60 9.88
C LYS A 131 4.63 3.39 8.95
N GLU A 132 5.57 3.18 8.04
CA GLU A 132 5.61 2.01 7.16
C GLU A 132 6.43 0.87 7.79
N ILE A 133 6.06 -0.37 7.47
CA ILE A 133 6.73 -1.56 8.01
C ILE A 133 7.99 -1.87 7.20
N ARG A 134 9.12 -1.91 7.90
CA ARG A 134 10.43 -2.23 7.34
C ARG A 134 10.98 -3.55 7.88
N ALA A 135 11.78 -4.22 7.07
CA ALA A 135 12.44 -5.48 7.37
C ALA A 135 13.87 -5.51 6.82
N LEU A 136 14.83 -5.87 7.67
CA LEU A 136 16.22 -6.11 7.29
C LEU A 136 16.63 -7.55 7.65
N PRO A 137 17.01 -8.39 6.67
CA PRO A 137 17.67 -9.66 6.89
C PRO A 137 19.08 -9.46 7.47
N VAL A 138 19.23 -9.60 8.80
CA VAL A 138 20.49 -9.29 9.50
C VAL A 138 21.62 -10.29 9.24
N GLY A 139 21.31 -11.45 8.64
CA GLY A 139 22.29 -12.44 8.22
C GLY A 139 23.03 -12.06 6.93
N LYS A 140 22.50 -11.13 6.13
CA LYS A 140 23.07 -10.70 4.85
C LYS A 140 22.96 -9.18 4.61
N PRO A 141 23.40 -8.33 5.55
CA PRO A 141 23.24 -6.88 5.43
C PRO A 141 23.98 -6.30 4.21
N ALA A 142 25.03 -6.97 3.73
CA ALA A 142 25.78 -6.56 2.54
C ALA A 142 24.95 -6.59 1.24
N GLU A 143 23.88 -7.41 1.15
CA GLU A 143 22.95 -7.37 0.02
C GLU A 143 22.18 -6.04 -0.03
N PHE A 144 22.13 -5.31 1.08
CA PHE A 144 21.43 -4.03 1.26
C PHE A 144 22.42 -2.85 1.34
N ALA A 145 23.55 -2.93 0.64
CA ALA A 145 24.48 -1.81 0.57
C ALA A 145 23.77 -0.53 0.03
N PRO A 146 24.19 0.69 0.43
CA PRO A 146 23.50 1.93 0.06
C PRO A 146 23.23 2.10 -1.44
N ALA A 147 24.11 1.64 -2.32
CA ALA A 147 23.90 1.66 -3.77
C ALA A 147 22.71 0.79 -4.23
N VAL A 148 22.50 -0.37 -3.59
CA VAL A 148 21.34 -1.24 -3.86
C VAL A 148 20.06 -0.58 -3.36
N LEU A 149 20.09 -0.01 -2.15
CA LEU A 149 18.93 0.68 -1.55
C LEU A 149 18.56 1.96 -2.32
N GLN A 150 19.55 2.64 -2.90
CA GLN A 150 19.31 3.79 -3.76
C GLN A 150 18.65 3.39 -5.09
N ALA A 151 19.02 2.22 -5.64
CA ALA A 151 18.40 1.69 -6.86
C ALA A 151 17.01 1.08 -6.62
N ASP A 152 16.75 0.54 -5.43
CA ASP A 152 15.45 0.04 -4.98
C ASP A 152 15.11 0.56 -3.57
N PRO A 153 14.44 1.73 -3.47
CA PRO A 153 14.05 2.29 -2.18
C PRO A 153 13.02 1.44 -1.39
N LEU A 154 12.42 0.43 -2.03
CA LEU A 154 11.49 -0.52 -1.41
C LEU A 154 12.20 -1.79 -0.94
N ALA A 155 13.52 -1.89 -1.11
CA ALA A 155 14.34 -3.01 -0.66
C ALA A 155 14.28 -3.26 0.86
N LEU A 156 13.76 -2.34 1.66
CA LEU A 156 13.52 -2.59 3.09
C LEU A 156 12.04 -2.72 3.46
N HIS A 157 11.09 -2.63 2.53
CA HIS A 157 9.67 -2.87 2.83
C HIS A 157 9.41 -4.37 3.04
N VAL A 158 8.48 -4.71 3.92
CA VAL A 158 8.00 -6.09 4.11
C VAL A 158 7.30 -6.62 2.84
N VAL A 159 6.53 -5.76 2.17
CA VAL A 159 5.91 -6.09 0.88
C VAL A 159 6.76 -5.54 -0.25
N ARG A 160 6.96 -6.34 -1.28
CA ARG A 160 7.81 -6.01 -2.43
C ARG A 160 7.01 -5.51 -3.62
N GLN A 161 7.68 -4.72 -4.47
CA GLN A 161 7.09 -4.18 -5.68
C GLN A 161 6.82 -5.28 -6.71
N PRO A 162 5.56 -5.50 -7.15
CA PRO A 162 5.27 -6.36 -8.29
C PRO A 162 5.70 -5.72 -9.60
N HIS A 163 5.80 -6.51 -10.68
CA HIS A 163 5.98 -5.96 -12.02
C HIS A 163 4.82 -5.01 -12.37
N GLN A 164 5.15 -3.73 -12.63
CA GLN A 164 4.16 -2.71 -12.98
C GLN A 164 4.19 -2.26 -14.44
N GLY A 165 5.10 -2.81 -15.26
CA GLY A 165 5.26 -2.44 -16.67
C GLY A 165 4.26 -3.13 -17.59
N THR A 166 4.49 -3.02 -18.90
CA THR A 166 3.74 -3.76 -19.92
C THR A 166 4.44 -5.08 -20.23
N VAL A 167 3.71 -6.19 -20.26
CA VAL A 167 4.21 -7.46 -20.79
C VAL A 167 3.91 -7.53 -22.29
N GLY A 168 4.94 -7.39 -23.11
CA GLY A 168 4.83 -7.52 -24.56
C GLY A 168 4.73 -9.00 -24.96
N VAL A 169 3.77 -9.34 -25.82
CA VAL A 169 3.56 -10.72 -26.28
C VAL A 169 3.25 -10.76 -27.78
N GLU A 170 3.88 -11.69 -28.50
CA GLU A 170 3.66 -11.88 -29.94
C GLU A 170 3.76 -13.37 -30.33
N ARG A 171 2.93 -13.84 -31.27
CA ARG A 171 3.08 -15.19 -31.84
C ARG A 171 4.01 -15.17 -33.04
N LEU A 172 5.08 -15.93 -32.99
CA LEU A 172 6.10 -16.00 -34.02
C LEU A 172 6.33 -17.44 -34.50
N ALA A 173 6.96 -17.56 -35.67
CA ALA A 173 7.27 -18.82 -36.32
C ALA A 173 8.76 -19.13 -36.21
N ASN A 174 9.10 -20.26 -35.62
CA ASN A 174 10.47 -20.76 -35.63
C ASN A 174 10.68 -21.56 -36.93
N THR A 175 11.43 -20.98 -37.86
CA THR A 175 11.75 -21.57 -39.16
C THR A 175 12.93 -22.53 -39.12
N ASN A 176 13.56 -22.72 -37.96
CA ASN A 176 14.67 -23.64 -37.81
C ASN A 176 14.19 -25.10 -37.72
N VAL A 177 14.29 -25.80 -38.86
CA VAL A 177 13.84 -27.19 -39.03
C VAL A 177 14.65 -28.20 -38.19
N SER A 178 15.79 -27.79 -37.63
CA SER A 178 16.63 -28.64 -36.77
C SER A 178 16.27 -28.61 -35.28
N ASP A 179 15.38 -27.70 -34.85
CA ASP A 179 14.90 -27.65 -33.47
C ASP A 179 13.70 -28.59 -33.30
N VAL A 180 13.78 -29.60 -32.44
CA VAL A 180 12.65 -30.52 -32.20
C VAL A 180 11.40 -29.77 -31.70
N ARG A 181 11.57 -28.63 -31.02
CA ARG A 181 10.48 -27.76 -30.55
C ARG A 181 9.76 -27.04 -31.69
N SER A 182 10.34 -26.97 -32.89
CA SER A 182 9.69 -26.34 -34.05
C SER A 182 8.75 -27.29 -34.82
N THR A 183 8.80 -28.59 -34.56
CA THR A 183 8.06 -29.63 -35.30
C THR A 183 6.63 -29.89 -34.80
N LEU A 184 6.28 -29.44 -33.58
CA LEU A 184 4.96 -29.61 -32.98
C LEU A 184 4.41 -28.26 -32.53
N ASN A 185 3.32 -27.80 -33.14
CA ASN A 185 2.67 -26.56 -32.73
C ASN A 185 1.71 -26.81 -31.55
N ARG A 186 2.17 -26.55 -30.32
CA ARG A 186 1.40 -26.73 -29.08
C ARG A 186 0.62 -25.50 -28.63
N ILE A 187 0.92 -24.35 -29.23
CA ILE A 187 0.25 -23.08 -28.90
C ILE A 187 -0.91 -22.79 -29.84
N ALA A 188 -0.91 -23.38 -31.04
CA ALA A 188 -2.00 -23.25 -31.99
C ALA A 188 -3.28 -23.89 -31.45
N GLY A 189 -4.42 -23.28 -31.80
CA GLY A 189 -5.72 -23.74 -31.33
C GLY A 189 -6.14 -23.22 -29.94
N ASN A 190 -5.25 -22.58 -29.17
CA ASN A 190 -5.60 -22.01 -27.86
C ASN A 190 -5.36 -20.49 -27.82
N ALA A 191 -6.16 -19.79 -27.03
CA ALA A 191 -5.87 -18.44 -26.59
C ALA A 191 -4.90 -18.47 -25.40
N TRP A 192 -4.07 -17.43 -25.30
CA TRP A 192 -3.05 -17.35 -24.24
C TRP A 192 -3.00 -15.96 -23.65
N GLN A 193 -2.73 -15.90 -22.35
CA GLN A 193 -2.41 -14.66 -21.65
C GLN A 193 -1.17 -14.87 -20.79
N VAL A 194 -0.38 -13.82 -20.61
CA VAL A 194 0.88 -13.87 -19.87
C VAL A 194 0.84 -12.85 -18.73
N ALA A 195 1.43 -13.20 -17.60
CA ALA A 195 1.70 -12.30 -16.49
C ALA A 195 3.09 -12.57 -15.93
N LEU A 196 3.68 -11.58 -15.25
CA LEU A 196 4.97 -11.73 -14.57
C LEU A 196 4.78 -11.72 -13.06
N GLN A 197 5.60 -12.52 -12.37
CA GLN A 197 5.74 -12.49 -10.92
C GLN A 197 7.23 -12.43 -10.57
N TYR A 198 7.58 -11.59 -9.60
CA TYR A 198 8.94 -11.53 -9.08
C TYR A 198 9.08 -12.42 -7.85
N GLU A 199 10.22 -13.12 -7.79
CA GLU A 199 10.70 -13.81 -6.60
C GLU A 199 12.02 -13.17 -6.18
N TYR A 200 12.07 -12.69 -4.93
CA TYR A 200 13.20 -11.95 -4.36
C TYR A 200 14.23 -12.90 -3.73
N THR A 201 15.45 -12.42 -3.45
CA THR A 201 16.54 -13.24 -2.87
C THR A 201 16.18 -13.92 -1.54
N ASN A 202 15.24 -13.33 -0.80
CA ASN A 202 14.70 -13.85 0.45
C ASN A 202 13.55 -14.88 0.27
N GLY A 203 13.17 -15.21 -0.97
CA GLY A 203 12.10 -16.15 -1.31
C GLY A 203 10.69 -15.55 -1.30
N GLU A 204 10.55 -14.24 -1.09
CA GLU A 204 9.25 -13.55 -1.17
C GLU A 204 8.78 -13.48 -2.62
N ARG A 205 7.49 -13.75 -2.83
CA ARG A 205 6.81 -13.68 -4.13
C ARG A 205 5.80 -12.55 -4.12
N THR A 206 5.75 -11.77 -5.20
CA THR A 206 4.78 -10.68 -5.34
C THR A 206 3.42 -11.21 -5.81
N PRO A 207 2.32 -10.46 -5.66
CA PRO A 207 1.14 -10.65 -6.49
C PRO A 207 1.48 -10.59 -8.00
N LEU A 208 0.59 -11.11 -8.84
CA LEU A 208 0.77 -11.07 -10.29
C LEU A 208 0.80 -9.61 -10.77
N GLY A 209 1.74 -9.32 -11.68
CA GLY A 209 1.85 -8.03 -12.35
C GLY A 209 0.67 -7.75 -13.29
N SER A 210 0.83 -6.76 -14.17
CA SER A 210 -0.09 -6.55 -15.30
C SER A 210 -0.24 -7.82 -16.15
N TYR A 211 -1.45 -8.04 -16.63
CA TYR A 211 -1.70 -9.09 -17.61
C TYR A 211 -1.39 -8.54 -19.00
N SER A 212 -0.79 -9.38 -19.84
CA SER A 212 -0.68 -9.08 -21.26
C SER A 212 -2.07 -8.98 -21.91
N PRO A 213 -2.19 -8.32 -23.07
CA PRO A 213 -3.32 -8.56 -23.96
C PRO A 213 -3.48 -10.07 -24.20
N VAL A 214 -4.72 -10.52 -24.37
CA VAL A 214 -4.97 -11.90 -24.76
C VAL A 214 -4.48 -12.08 -26.19
N LEU A 215 -3.74 -13.16 -26.40
CA LEU A 215 -3.37 -13.64 -27.71
C LEU A 215 -4.49 -14.58 -28.18
N PRO A 216 -5.42 -14.15 -29.04
CA PRO A 216 -6.58 -14.95 -29.41
C PRO A 216 -6.19 -16.16 -30.23
N ARG A 217 -7.00 -17.22 -30.18
CA ARG A 217 -6.86 -18.38 -31.07
C ARG A 217 -6.97 -17.91 -32.53
N ARG A 218 -6.02 -18.28 -33.39
CA ARG A 218 -5.99 -17.86 -34.81
C ARG A 218 -6.62 -18.86 -35.79
N ILE A 219 -7.07 -20.03 -35.33
CA ILE A 219 -7.39 -21.15 -36.22
C ILE A 219 -8.63 -21.93 -35.79
N THR A 220 -9.49 -22.23 -36.76
CA THR A 220 -10.84 -22.79 -36.58
C THR A 220 -10.96 -24.30 -36.84
N THR A 221 -9.97 -24.97 -37.44
CA THR A 221 -10.00 -26.40 -37.77
C THR A 221 -8.72 -27.14 -37.36
N ALA A 222 -8.82 -28.44 -37.09
CA ALA A 222 -7.67 -29.27 -36.69
C ALA A 222 -6.56 -29.32 -37.76
N ALA A 223 -6.93 -29.43 -39.04
CA ALA A 223 -5.97 -29.44 -40.15
C ALA A 223 -5.20 -28.11 -40.28
N ALA A 224 -5.84 -26.99 -39.97
CA ALA A 224 -5.18 -25.69 -40.00
C ALA A 224 -4.26 -25.49 -38.78
N VAL A 225 -4.55 -26.13 -37.63
CA VAL A 225 -3.66 -26.09 -36.45
C VAL A 225 -2.31 -26.72 -36.76
N GLU A 226 -2.31 -27.85 -37.48
CA GLU A 226 -1.09 -28.53 -37.93
C GLU A 226 -0.31 -27.73 -38.99
N ALA A 227 -0.98 -26.83 -39.71
CA ALA A 227 -0.39 -26.00 -40.76
C ALA A 227 0.06 -24.60 -40.31
N ASP A 228 -0.20 -24.18 -39.07
CA ASP A 228 0.23 -22.86 -38.58
C ASP A 228 1.74 -22.82 -38.36
N PRO A 229 2.49 -21.96 -39.08
CA PRO A 229 3.93 -21.86 -38.88
C PRO A 229 4.30 -21.25 -37.53
N ARG A 230 3.38 -20.55 -36.84
CA ARG A 230 3.66 -19.88 -35.56
C ARG A 230 3.57 -20.85 -34.40
N ASN A 231 4.72 -21.33 -33.96
CA ASN A 231 4.85 -22.41 -32.97
C ASN A 231 5.36 -21.93 -31.59
N TYR A 232 5.60 -20.63 -31.39
CA TYR A 232 5.91 -20.07 -30.06
C TYR A 232 5.35 -18.67 -29.83
N ILE A 233 5.24 -18.29 -28.55
CA ILE A 233 4.91 -16.95 -28.08
C ILE A 233 6.20 -16.29 -27.60
N HIS A 234 6.60 -15.20 -28.25
CA HIS A 234 7.68 -14.35 -27.81
C HIS A 234 7.17 -13.42 -26.70
N VAL A 235 7.76 -13.53 -25.51
CA VAL A 235 7.46 -12.70 -24.35
C VAL A 235 8.59 -11.69 -24.18
N THR A 236 8.29 -10.41 -24.29
CA THR A 236 9.24 -9.33 -23.98
C THR A 236 9.28 -9.11 -22.48
N LEU A 237 10.49 -9.18 -21.91
CA LEU A 237 10.72 -9.07 -20.47
C LEU A 237 11.18 -7.65 -20.11
N PRO A 238 10.93 -7.21 -18.86
CA PRO A 238 11.35 -5.89 -18.39
C PRO A 238 12.87 -5.73 -18.41
N THR A 239 13.33 -4.56 -18.85
CA THR A 239 14.75 -4.17 -18.81
C THR A 239 15.18 -3.64 -17.44
N GLU A 240 14.25 -3.01 -16.72
CA GLU A 240 14.45 -2.51 -15.37
C GLU A 240 13.79 -3.46 -14.38
N VAL A 241 14.62 -4.24 -13.67
CA VAL A 241 14.19 -5.19 -12.64
C VAL A 241 14.90 -4.83 -11.33
N PRO A 242 14.18 -4.74 -10.19
CA PRO A 242 14.81 -4.40 -8.92
C PRO A 242 16.01 -5.30 -8.61
N PRO A 243 17.11 -4.77 -8.03
CA PRO A 243 18.36 -5.53 -7.87
C PRO A 243 18.22 -6.81 -7.05
N LEU A 244 17.32 -6.80 -6.05
CA LEU A 244 17.05 -7.93 -5.15
C LEU A 244 16.09 -8.98 -5.72
N VAL A 245 15.57 -8.80 -6.94
CA VAL A 245 14.85 -9.88 -7.63
C VAL A 245 15.85 -10.95 -8.03
N GLN A 246 15.61 -12.18 -7.55
CA GLN A 246 16.40 -13.36 -7.91
C GLN A 246 15.86 -14.00 -9.19
N THR A 247 14.54 -14.09 -9.32
CA THR A 247 13.89 -14.80 -10.41
C THR A 247 12.70 -14.02 -10.96
N VAL A 248 12.59 -13.92 -12.28
CA VAL A 248 11.40 -13.45 -12.99
C VAL A 248 10.63 -14.67 -13.47
N ARG A 249 9.44 -14.88 -12.90
CA ARG A 249 8.58 -16.00 -13.26
C ARG A 249 7.63 -15.53 -14.36
N VAL A 250 7.61 -16.26 -15.47
CA VAL A 250 6.68 -16.07 -16.58
C VAL A 250 5.51 -17.01 -16.35
N LEU A 251 4.32 -16.44 -16.16
CA LEU A 251 3.09 -17.18 -15.95
C LEU A 251 2.22 -17.11 -17.20
N VAL A 252 1.55 -18.20 -17.50
CA VAL A 252 0.65 -18.31 -18.64
C VAL A 252 -0.72 -18.80 -18.19
N ARG A 253 -1.74 -18.34 -18.87
CA ARG A 253 -3.11 -18.83 -18.75
C ARG A 253 -3.59 -19.24 -20.14
N ARG A 254 -4.19 -20.42 -20.23
CA ARG A 254 -4.74 -20.99 -21.45
C ARG A 254 -6.25 -20.74 -21.51
N ASP A 255 -6.72 -20.25 -22.65
CA ASP A 255 -8.13 -20.00 -22.92
C ASP A 255 -8.81 -19.22 -21.79
N ASP A 256 -9.94 -19.73 -21.28
CA ASP A 256 -10.67 -19.16 -20.15
C ASP A 256 -10.51 -20.00 -18.87
N GLU A 257 -9.45 -20.80 -18.79
CA GLU A 257 -9.19 -21.58 -17.58
C GLU A 257 -8.86 -20.65 -16.40
N PRO A 258 -9.43 -20.89 -15.21
CA PRO A 258 -9.17 -20.01 -14.06
C PRO A 258 -7.75 -20.13 -13.50
N GLN A 259 -7.02 -21.18 -13.88
CA GLN A 259 -5.70 -21.53 -13.35
C GLN A 259 -4.58 -20.86 -14.13
N TRP A 260 -3.67 -20.19 -13.42
CA TRP A 260 -2.40 -19.70 -13.98
C TRP A 260 -1.31 -20.74 -13.73
N GLU A 261 -0.43 -20.94 -14.71
CA GLU A 261 0.67 -21.89 -14.62
C GLU A 261 2.01 -21.22 -14.91
N VAL A 262 3.07 -21.73 -14.29
CA VAL A 262 4.42 -21.23 -14.51
C VAL A 262 4.98 -21.81 -15.81
N ALA A 263 5.28 -20.96 -16.78
CA ALA A 263 5.97 -21.34 -18.01
C ALA A 263 7.48 -21.43 -17.81
N ALA A 264 8.06 -20.45 -17.11
CA ALA A 264 9.48 -20.42 -16.81
C ALA A 264 9.80 -19.61 -15.55
N ALA A 265 10.92 -19.95 -14.93
CA ALA A 265 11.56 -19.22 -13.85
C ALA A 265 12.93 -18.75 -14.36
N LEU A 266 13.05 -17.46 -14.67
CA LEU A 266 14.23 -16.89 -15.33
C LEU A 266 15.14 -16.24 -14.30
N GLU A 267 16.41 -16.63 -14.28
CA GLU A 267 17.45 -16.06 -13.42
C GLU A 267 18.38 -15.15 -14.23
N ARG A 268 19.24 -14.39 -13.53
CA ARG A 268 20.24 -13.53 -14.18
C ARG A 268 21.32 -14.37 -14.87
N VAL A 269 21.64 -14.02 -16.12
CA VAL A 269 22.78 -14.55 -16.87
C VAL A 269 23.81 -13.43 -17.01
N SER A 270 25.03 -13.65 -16.52
CA SER A 270 26.09 -12.62 -16.49
C SER A 270 25.66 -11.30 -15.81
N GLY A 271 24.83 -11.39 -14.77
CA GLY A 271 24.36 -10.25 -13.97
C GLY A 271 23.09 -9.56 -14.47
N LEU A 272 22.58 -9.91 -15.66
CA LEU A 272 21.38 -9.30 -16.25
C LEU A 272 20.27 -10.34 -16.46
N PHE A 273 19.01 -9.92 -16.35
CA PHE A 273 17.90 -10.77 -16.76
C PHE A 273 17.82 -10.83 -18.30
N PRO A 274 17.37 -11.96 -18.87
CA PRO A 274 17.02 -12.03 -20.29
C PRO A 274 16.02 -10.93 -20.65
N THR A 275 16.15 -10.35 -21.85
CA THR A 275 15.21 -9.35 -22.37
C THR A 275 13.98 -9.98 -23.03
N SER A 276 14.00 -11.30 -23.24
CA SER A 276 12.88 -12.04 -23.80
C SER A 276 12.87 -13.52 -23.39
N TYR A 277 11.72 -14.16 -23.58
CA TYR A 277 11.52 -15.60 -23.41
C TYR A 277 10.55 -16.15 -24.47
N ASP A 278 10.93 -17.25 -25.12
CA ASP A 278 10.10 -17.90 -26.14
C ASP A 278 9.36 -19.10 -25.55
N PHE A 279 8.03 -19.00 -25.47
CA PHE A 279 7.15 -20.02 -24.91
C PHE A 279 6.58 -20.95 -25.99
N TYR A 280 6.86 -22.25 -25.90
CA TYR A 280 6.47 -23.28 -26.87
C TYR A 280 5.25 -24.12 -26.41
N GLY A 281 4.38 -23.58 -25.55
CA GLY A 281 3.17 -24.29 -25.10
C GLY A 281 3.42 -25.37 -24.04
N VAL A 282 4.54 -25.29 -23.31
CA VAL A 282 4.91 -26.23 -22.26
C VAL A 282 5.16 -25.49 -20.96
N THR A 283 4.43 -25.86 -19.90
CA THR A 283 4.58 -25.30 -18.56
C THR A 283 5.42 -26.23 -17.68
N THR A 284 5.89 -25.73 -16.54
CA THR A 284 6.62 -26.53 -15.55
C THR A 284 5.69 -27.44 -14.74
N GLY A 285 4.37 -27.27 -14.88
CA GLY A 285 3.34 -27.97 -14.11
C GLY A 285 3.03 -27.35 -12.74
N GLU A 286 3.72 -26.27 -12.35
CA GLU A 286 3.38 -25.52 -11.13
C GLU A 286 2.19 -24.58 -11.39
N ALA A 287 1.07 -24.87 -10.73
CA ALA A 287 -0.15 -24.06 -10.78
C ALA A 287 -0.18 -23.02 -9.65
N ILE A 288 -0.70 -21.83 -9.95
CA ILE A 288 -0.96 -20.79 -8.96
C ILE A 288 -2.40 -20.95 -8.43
N PRO A 289 -2.61 -20.93 -7.11
CA PRO A 289 -3.95 -20.93 -6.52
C PRO A 289 -4.80 -19.78 -7.06
N ALA A 290 -6.07 -20.07 -7.38
CA ALA A 290 -6.97 -19.07 -7.96
C ALA A 290 -7.14 -17.82 -7.09
N LEU A 291 -7.08 -17.96 -5.76
CA LEU A 291 -7.16 -16.84 -4.82
C LEU A 291 -5.95 -15.89 -4.96
N ASP A 292 -4.75 -16.46 -5.06
CA ASP A 292 -3.50 -15.69 -5.23
C ASP A 292 -3.45 -15.03 -6.60
N ALA A 293 -3.93 -15.72 -7.64
CA ALA A 293 -4.02 -15.18 -9.00
C ALA A 293 -5.02 -14.01 -9.11
N ALA A 294 -6.11 -14.05 -8.34
CA ALA A 294 -7.14 -13.00 -8.30
C ALA A 294 -6.76 -11.80 -7.42
N LYS A 295 -5.73 -11.93 -6.57
CA LYS A 295 -5.27 -10.89 -5.65
C LYS A 295 -4.66 -9.73 -6.44
N LEU A 296 -5.27 -8.54 -6.31
CA LEU A 296 -4.78 -7.32 -6.97
C LEU A 296 -3.48 -6.80 -6.33
N TYR A 297 -3.42 -6.85 -5.00
CA TYR A 297 -2.30 -6.37 -4.19
C TYR A 297 -2.37 -6.94 -2.77
N GLU A 298 -1.26 -6.82 -2.02
CA GLU A 298 -1.19 -7.17 -0.60
C GLU A 298 -1.93 -6.12 0.26
N SER A 299 -2.80 -6.57 1.17
CA SER A 299 -3.62 -5.70 2.04
C SER A 299 -2.84 -5.18 3.25
N ILE A 300 -1.59 -4.76 3.03
CA ILE A 300 -0.76 -4.11 4.05
C ILE A 300 -1.25 -2.66 4.27
N PRO A 301 -1.36 -2.19 5.52
CA PRO A 301 -1.67 -0.79 5.81
C PRO A 301 -0.68 0.19 5.14
N ILE A 302 -1.14 1.40 4.86
CA ILE A 302 -0.27 2.49 4.39
C ILE A 302 0.56 3.01 5.56
N GLU A 303 -0.08 3.17 6.72
CA GLU A 303 0.55 3.59 7.96
C GLU A 303 0.03 2.70 9.10
N ALA A 304 0.88 2.43 10.10
CA ALA A 304 0.52 1.77 11.36
C ALA A 304 1.01 2.60 12.57
N GLY A 305 0.23 2.63 13.64
CA GLY A 305 0.63 3.31 14.89
C GLY A 305 1.45 2.42 15.82
N ALA A 306 1.17 1.13 15.84
CA ALA A 306 1.82 0.16 16.72
C ALA A 306 2.18 -1.12 15.96
N MET A 307 3.26 -1.80 16.36
CA MET A 307 3.68 -3.08 15.78
C MET A 307 4.26 -4.01 16.84
N THR A 308 3.97 -5.31 16.71
CA THR A 308 4.69 -6.36 17.44
C THR A 308 4.77 -7.63 16.59
N VAL A 309 5.49 -8.64 17.10
CA VAL A 309 5.57 -9.97 16.50
C VAL A 309 5.15 -11.00 17.51
N ALA A 310 4.30 -11.94 17.10
CA ALA A 310 3.93 -13.09 17.93
C ALA A 310 3.59 -14.29 17.04
N ARG A 311 3.91 -15.50 17.48
CA ARG A 311 3.58 -16.76 16.76
C ARG A 311 3.95 -16.73 15.27
N SER A 312 5.10 -16.15 14.94
CA SER A 312 5.60 -16.00 13.56
C SER A 312 4.73 -15.15 12.63
N HIS A 313 3.91 -14.25 13.19
CA HIS A 313 3.17 -13.20 12.48
C HIS A 313 3.65 -11.81 12.88
N ILE A 314 3.53 -10.85 11.97
CA ILE A 314 3.60 -9.42 12.28
C ILE A 314 2.19 -8.96 12.61
N PHE A 315 2.01 -8.26 13.73
CA PHE A 315 0.77 -7.60 14.12
C PHE A 315 0.95 -6.10 14.07
N VAL A 316 -0.04 -5.38 13.55
CA VAL A 316 -0.07 -3.91 13.50
C VAL A 316 -1.41 -3.35 13.95
N GLY A 317 -1.36 -2.22 14.66
CA GLY A 317 -2.52 -1.50 15.18
C GLY A 317 -2.56 -0.05 14.71
N ASP A 318 -3.73 0.60 14.84
CA ASP A 318 -3.98 1.97 14.35
C ASP A 318 -3.64 2.11 12.86
N CYS A 319 -4.38 1.34 12.05
CA CYS A 319 -4.08 1.17 10.64
C CYS A 319 -4.72 2.28 9.79
N ARG A 320 -3.96 2.80 8.84
CA ARG A 320 -4.46 3.68 7.79
C ARG A 320 -4.52 2.92 6.47
N GLU A 321 -5.72 2.78 5.92
CA GLU A 321 -6.02 1.97 4.74
C GLU A 321 -6.67 2.83 3.64
N SER A 322 -6.79 2.28 2.44
CA SER A 322 -7.34 2.93 1.24
C SER A 322 -6.52 4.13 0.73
N LEU A 323 -6.58 4.34 -0.58
CA LEU A 323 -5.88 5.42 -1.26
C LEU A 323 -6.88 6.49 -1.71
N THR A 324 -6.52 7.76 -1.61
CA THR A 324 -7.40 8.86 -2.01
C THR A 324 -7.52 8.96 -3.53
N VAL A 325 -8.75 9.06 -4.04
CA VAL A 325 -9.08 9.25 -5.46
C VAL A 325 -9.15 10.75 -5.77
N THR A 326 -8.52 11.18 -6.87
CA THR A 326 -8.70 12.52 -7.45
C THR A 326 -9.45 12.40 -8.79
N PRO A 327 -10.52 13.17 -9.04
CA PRO A 327 -11.24 13.12 -10.31
C PRO A 327 -10.37 13.64 -11.47
N VAL A 328 -10.35 12.92 -12.60
CA VAL A 328 -9.65 13.32 -13.83
C VAL A 328 -10.68 13.77 -14.87
N ASN A 329 -10.49 14.96 -15.41
CA ASN A 329 -11.20 15.42 -16.61
C ASN A 329 -10.44 14.96 -17.85
N TRP A 330 -11.00 14.04 -18.62
CA TRP A 330 -10.38 13.54 -19.86
C TRP A 330 -11.32 13.68 -21.05
N SER A 331 -10.80 14.17 -22.18
CA SER A 331 -11.53 14.29 -23.44
C SER A 331 -11.22 13.09 -24.34
N LEU A 332 -12.03 12.03 -24.22
CA LEU A 332 -12.07 10.97 -25.22
C LEU A 332 -12.64 11.48 -26.55
N ASP A 333 -11.78 11.70 -27.52
CA ASP A 333 -12.18 11.73 -28.93
C ASP A 333 -12.27 10.30 -29.43
N LEU A 334 -13.50 9.84 -29.60
CA LEU A 334 -13.83 8.54 -30.13
C LEU A 334 -13.83 8.59 -31.65
N ILE A 335 -12.68 8.32 -32.24
CA ILE A 335 -12.64 8.00 -33.67
C ILE A 335 -12.89 6.51 -33.78
N THR A 336 -14.13 6.13 -34.08
CA THR A 336 -14.44 4.79 -34.57
C THR A 336 -13.91 4.70 -36.00
N GLY A 337 -12.66 4.27 -36.14
CA GLY A 337 -12.12 3.90 -37.44
C GLY A 337 -12.60 2.50 -37.79
N THR A 338 -13.27 2.34 -38.93
CA THR A 338 -13.18 1.07 -39.66
C THR A 338 -11.75 0.99 -40.18
N GLY A 339 -11.05 -0.11 -39.91
CA GLY A 339 -9.75 -0.35 -40.59
C GLY A 339 -9.88 -0.03 -42.07
N ALA A 340 -8.92 0.71 -42.63
CA ALA A 340 -8.97 1.13 -44.03
C ALA A 340 -9.32 -0.10 -44.90
N PRO A 341 -10.35 -0.06 -45.74
CA PRO A 341 -10.59 -1.14 -46.67
C PRO A 341 -9.34 -1.24 -47.54
N THR A 342 -8.60 -2.33 -47.42
CA THR A 342 -7.67 -2.77 -48.48
C THR A 342 -8.50 -3.41 -49.60
N GLY A 343 -9.47 -2.65 -50.08
CA GLY A 343 -10.36 -3.00 -51.18
C GLY A 343 -10.23 -1.93 -52.25
N ASN A 344 -10.10 -2.34 -53.51
CA ASN A 344 -10.04 -1.45 -54.65
C ASN A 344 -11.22 -0.47 -54.62
N THR A 345 -10.97 0.82 -54.40
CA THR A 345 -12.00 1.83 -54.59
C THR A 345 -12.13 2.10 -56.08
N THR A 346 -13.29 1.79 -56.65
CA THR A 346 -13.60 2.16 -58.04
C THR A 346 -14.03 3.62 -58.03
N GLY A 347 -13.20 4.52 -58.56
CA GLY A 347 -13.50 5.94 -58.69
C GLY A 347 -13.66 6.37 -60.15
N THR A 348 -14.42 7.43 -60.40
CA THR A 348 -14.55 8.03 -61.74
C THR A 348 -13.47 9.09 -61.92
N VAL A 349 -12.76 9.05 -63.04
CA VAL A 349 -11.78 10.09 -63.42
C VAL A 349 -12.50 11.20 -64.18
N TYR A 350 -12.33 12.43 -63.73
CA TYR A 350 -12.82 13.63 -64.40
C TYR A 350 -11.66 14.33 -65.09
N GLN A 351 -11.83 14.62 -66.38
CA GLN A 351 -10.96 15.51 -67.12
C GLN A 351 -11.53 16.93 -67.03
N VAL A 352 -10.70 17.87 -66.59
CA VAL A 352 -11.02 19.29 -66.55
C VAL A 352 -10.09 20.00 -67.51
N ASP A 353 -10.67 20.49 -68.61
CA ASP A 353 -9.97 21.35 -69.55
C ASP A 353 -10.23 22.80 -69.18
N THR A 354 -9.15 23.55 -68.95
CA THR A 354 -9.21 24.95 -68.57
C THR A 354 -8.53 25.78 -69.65
N ASP A 355 -9.29 26.63 -70.31
CA ASP A 355 -8.75 27.57 -71.29
C ASP A 355 -8.10 28.75 -70.56
N TYR A 356 -6.82 28.98 -70.84
CA TYR A 356 -6.09 30.14 -70.36
C TYR A 356 -5.44 30.88 -71.52
N VAL A 357 -5.22 32.17 -71.34
CA VAL A 357 -4.57 32.99 -72.36
C VAL A 357 -3.14 33.26 -71.91
N GLU A 358 -2.16 32.87 -72.72
CA GLU A 358 -0.74 33.07 -72.46
C GLU A 358 -0.20 34.13 -73.41
N GLN A 359 0.56 35.11 -72.91
CA GLN A 359 1.33 35.99 -73.78
C GLN A 359 2.55 35.26 -74.29
N VAL A 360 2.60 35.04 -75.60
CA VAL A 360 3.75 34.42 -76.25
C VAL A 360 4.53 35.51 -76.98
N GLY A 361 5.85 35.51 -76.82
CA GLY A 361 6.74 36.43 -77.51
C GLY A 361 7.04 35.94 -78.92
N ASP A 362 6.86 36.80 -79.91
CA ASP A 362 7.24 36.52 -81.30
C ASP A 362 8.75 36.74 -81.52
N PRO A 363 9.37 36.04 -82.48
CA PRO A 363 10.81 36.14 -82.76
C PRO A 363 11.29 37.55 -83.13
N ASP A 364 10.39 38.41 -83.60
CA ASP A 364 10.68 39.79 -84.03
C ASP A 364 10.44 40.84 -82.91
N GLY A 365 10.18 40.41 -81.67
CA GLY A 365 10.08 41.28 -80.50
C GLY A 365 8.68 41.84 -80.19
N GLY A 366 7.63 41.31 -80.81
CA GLY A 366 6.22 41.55 -80.43
C GLY A 366 5.70 40.53 -79.42
N THR A 367 4.53 40.78 -78.82
CA THR A 367 3.77 39.76 -78.07
C THR A 367 2.37 39.64 -78.63
N HIS A 368 1.87 38.42 -78.76
CA HIS A 368 0.46 38.13 -79.04
C HIS A 368 -0.12 37.20 -77.96
N GLN A 369 -1.43 37.27 -77.81
CA GLN A 369 -2.19 36.45 -76.86
C GLN A 369 -2.58 35.15 -77.57
N GLU A 370 -2.09 34.01 -77.10
CA GLU A 370 -2.54 32.69 -77.57
C GLU A 370 -3.46 32.06 -76.52
N SER A 371 -4.62 31.55 -76.96
CA SER A 371 -5.47 30.70 -76.13
C SER A 371 -4.87 29.29 -76.08
N ARG A 372 -4.58 28.81 -74.87
CA ARG A 372 -4.03 27.49 -74.59
C ARG A 372 -4.96 26.73 -73.66
N VAL A 373 -5.07 25.43 -73.90
CA VAL A 373 -5.88 24.53 -73.07
C VAL A 373 -4.96 23.83 -72.08
N ARG A 374 -5.27 23.92 -70.79
CA ARG A 374 -4.61 23.14 -69.74
C ARG A 374 -5.54 22.02 -69.26
N THR A 375 -5.12 20.78 -69.46
CA THR A 375 -5.88 19.59 -69.05
C THR A 375 -5.37 19.06 -67.71
N ALA A 376 -6.27 18.88 -66.75
CA ALA A 376 -5.98 18.24 -65.47
C ALA A 376 -6.93 17.05 -65.23
N PHE A 377 -6.41 15.96 -64.64
CA PHE A 377 -7.18 14.75 -64.36
C PHE A 377 -7.32 14.53 -62.86
N TYR A 378 -8.56 14.32 -62.39
CA TYR A 378 -8.89 14.12 -60.99
C TYR A 378 -9.63 12.80 -60.78
N ALA A 379 -9.22 12.01 -59.79
CA ALA A 379 -9.90 10.76 -59.43
C ALA A 379 -10.72 10.96 -58.15
N VAL A 380 -12.01 10.60 -58.19
CA VAL A 380 -12.93 10.76 -57.06
C VAL A 380 -13.43 9.39 -56.59
N ALA A 381 -13.18 9.07 -55.32
CA ALA A 381 -13.35 7.72 -54.78
C ALA A 381 -14.74 7.43 -54.16
N SER A 382 -15.58 8.43 -53.88
CA SER A 382 -16.93 8.17 -53.32
C SER A 382 -17.90 9.36 -53.41
N GLY A 383 -18.15 9.90 -54.60
CA GLY A 383 -19.18 10.95 -54.80
C GLY A 383 -18.95 12.27 -54.02
N ALA A 384 -17.76 12.46 -53.44
CA ALA A 384 -17.35 13.68 -52.73
C ALA A 384 -16.44 14.52 -53.63
N TYR A 385 -16.70 15.82 -53.76
CA TYR A 385 -15.95 16.71 -54.65
C TYR A 385 -15.05 17.68 -53.86
N PRO A 386 -13.93 18.17 -54.42
CA PRO A 386 -12.90 18.91 -53.69
C PRO A 386 -13.30 20.36 -53.34
N ASP A 387 -12.64 20.96 -52.35
CA ASP A 387 -12.73 22.39 -51.99
C ASP A 387 -11.35 23.09 -51.96
N ALA A 388 -11.34 24.41 -51.71
CA ALA A 388 -10.15 25.27 -51.61
C ALA A 388 -9.27 25.03 -50.36
N GLY A 389 -9.67 24.09 -49.47
CA GLY A 389 -8.91 23.68 -48.28
C GLY A 389 -8.46 22.21 -48.30
N SER A 390 -8.81 21.48 -49.35
CA SER A 390 -8.49 20.07 -49.49
C SER A 390 -6.98 19.87 -49.64
N THR A 391 -6.41 18.91 -48.92
CA THR A 391 -5.02 18.51 -49.13
C THR A 391 -4.95 17.49 -50.26
N TYR A 392 -4.08 17.76 -51.22
CA TYR A 392 -3.90 16.92 -52.41
C TYR A 392 -2.60 16.14 -52.26
N GLN A 393 -2.68 14.83 -52.46
CA GLN A 393 -1.47 14.03 -52.60
C GLN A 393 -1.19 13.84 -54.09
N GLN A 394 0.03 14.21 -54.49
CA GLN A 394 0.52 14.01 -55.84
C GLN A 394 0.94 12.55 -55.99
N VAL A 395 0.33 11.84 -56.94
CA VAL A 395 0.63 10.43 -57.20
C VAL A 395 1.22 10.32 -58.60
N ALA A 396 2.49 9.88 -58.68
CA ALA A 396 3.14 9.57 -59.95
C ALA A 396 2.76 8.14 -60.37
N LEU A 397 2.22 8.00 -61.59
CA LEU A 397 2.00 6.71 -62.24
C LEU A 397 2.77 6.67 -63.56
N ASN A 398 2.95 5.47 -64.12
CA ASN A 398 3.84 5.21 -65.27
C ASN A 398 3.58 6.09 -66.52
N ASN A 399 2.42 6.75 -66.63
CA ASN A 399 2.05 7.62 -67.76
C ASN A 399 1.62 9.05 -67.36
N GLY A 400 1.98 9.56 -66.18
CA GLY A 400 1.71 10.95 -65.81
C GLY A 400 1.48 11.19 -64.31
N VAL A 401 1.21 12.46 -63.97
CA VAL A 401 1.01 12.93 -62.59
C VAL A 401 -0.48 13.18 -62.34
N TYR A 402 -1.05 12.55 -61.31
CA TYR A 402 -2.45 12.71 -60.89
C TYR A 402 -2.55 13.28 -59.48
N TYR A 403 -3.61 14.03 -59.19
CA TYR A 403 -3.88 14.61 -57.86
C TYR A 403 -5.10 13.92 -57.21
N ALA A 404 -4.88 13.27 -56.07
CA ALA A 404 -5.94 12.64 -55.29
C ALA A 404 -6.37 13.54 -54.12
N VAL A 405 -7.68 13.65 -53.90
CA VAL A 405 -8.29 14.53 -52.89
C VAL A 405 -8.53 13.73 -51.61
N VAL A 406 -8.07 14.24 -50.46
CA VAL A 406 -8.33 13.66 -49.14
C VAL A 406 -9.26 14.60 -48.38
N ALA A 407 -10.59 14.40 -48.48
CA ALA A 407 -11.58 15.23 -47.79
C ALA A 407 -12.32 14.44 -46.69
N THR A 408 -12.62 15.10 -45.56
CA THR A 408 -13.22 14.48 -44.35
C THR A 408 -14.69 14.86 -44.08
N THR A 409 -15.38 15.56 -44.99
CA THR A 409 -16.80 15.93 -44.80
C THR A 409 -17.57 15.99 -46.14
N PRO A 410 -18.77 15.37 -46.27
CA PRO A 410 -19.52 15.36 -47.53
C PRO A 410 -20.44 16.59 -47.72
N LYS A 411 -20.51 17.14 -48.95
CA LYS A 411 -21.48 18.16 -49.40
C LYS A 411 -22.11 17.78 -50.76
N THR A 412 -23.27 18.37 -51.08
CA THR A 412 -24.07 18.06 -52.30
C THR A 412 -23.53 18.68 -53.60
N TYR A 413 -23.80 18.05 -54.75
CA TYR A 413 -23.36 18.40 -56.12
C TYR A 413 -23.51 19.90 -56.50
N GLN A 414 -24.53 20.60 -55.99
CA GLN A 414 -24.76 22.02 -56.30
C GLN A 414 -23.81 23.00 -55.58
N GLN A 415 -23.15 22.60 -54.50
CA GLN A 415 -22.29 23.48 -53.68
C GLN A 415 -20.82 23.51 -54.16
N VAL A 416 -20.43 22.59 -55.03
CA VAL A 416 -19.05 22.38 -55.51
C VAL A 416 -18.67 23.36 -56.63
N PHE A 417 -19.67 23.91 -57.33
CA PHE A 417 -19.47 24.73 -58.53
C PHE A 417 -18.97 26.15 -58.27
N VAL A 418 -18.91 26.59 -57.00
CA VAL A 418 -18.61 28.00 -56.65
C VAL A 418 -17.17 28.19 -56.13
N ASP A 419 -16.52 27.15 -55.57
CA ASP A 419 -15.30 27.32 -54.77
C ASP A 419 -13.96 27.02 -55.49
N PHE A 420 -13.96 26.73 -56.80
CA PHE A 420 -12.73 26.56 -57.57
C PHE A 420 -12.18 27.90 -58.11
N ALA A 421 -11.50 28.65 -57.24
CA ALA A 421 -10.57 29.73 -57.61
C ALA A 421 -9.36 29.73 -56.66
N PRO A 422 -8.13 29.76 -57.21
CA PRO A 422 -7.41 31.03 -57.12
C PRO A 422 -6.59 31.27 -58.39
N ASP A 423 -7.09 32.13 -59.28
CA ASP A 423 -6.26 33.13 -59.98
C ASP A 423 -7.15 33.94 -60.94
N GLU A 424 -7.00 35.25 -60.87
CA GLU A 424 -7.84 36.29 -61.49
C GLU A 424 -7.67 36.40 -63.02
N GLN A 425 -7.12 35.38 -63.70
CA GLN A 425 -6.68 35.45 -65.10
C GLN A 425 -7.18 34.30 -66.01
N LEU A 426 -8.16 33.49 -65.59
CA LEU A 426 -8.68 32.38 -66.39
C LEU A 426 -10.10 32.65 -66.93
N GLY A 427 -10.27 32.53 -68.25
CA GLY A 427 -11.49 32.91 -68.99
C GLY A 427 -12.71 32.01 -68.78
N GLU A 428 -13.87 32.50 -69.22
CA GLU A 428 -15.24 32.09 -68.85
C GLU A 428 -15.77 30.74 -69.38
N ASN A 429 -14.98 29.86 -70.00
CA ASN A 429 -15.48 28.56 -70.47
C ASN A 429 -14.72 27.38 -69.84
N ARG A 430 -15.44 26.55 -69.08
CA ARG A 430 -14.93 25.31 -68.45
C ARG A 430 -15.82 24.13 -68.84
N ILE A 431 -15.22 23.08 -69.41
CA ILE A 431 -15.92 21.84 -69.78
C ILE A 431 -15.39 20.72 -68.87
N VAL A 432 -16.26 20.16 -68.03
CA VAL A 432 -15.96 18.96 -67.23
C VAL A 432 -16.56 17.76 -67.93
N THR A 433 -15.71 16.87 -68.44
CA THR A 433 -16.15 15.67 -69.13
C THR A 433 -15.88 14.44 -68.26
N PRO A 434 -16.91 13.69 -67.83
CA PRO A 434 -16.70 12.38 -67.20
C PRO A 434 -16.12 11.45 -68.26
N LEU A 435 -15.02 10.76 -67.97
CA LEU A 435 -14.46 9.72 -68.85
C LEU A 435 -15.02 8.36 -68.39
N PRO A 436 -16.07 7.82 -69.02
CA PRO A 436 -16.63 6.54 -68.62
C PRO A 436 -15.66 5.46 -69.12
N ASN A 437 -15.28 4.53 -68.23
CA ASN A 437 -14.53 3.29 -68.52
C ASN A 437 -12.99 3.33 -68.53
N GLN A 438 -12.33 4.34 -67.95
CA GLN A 438 -10.90 4.21 -67.59
C GLN A 438 -10.78 3.49 -66.23
N GLN A 439 -10.42 2.20 -66.24
CA GLN A 439 -10.11 1.45 -65.02
C GLN A 439 -8.73 1.85 -64.48
N ILE A 440 -8.68 2.22 -63.20
CA ILE A 440 -7.44 2.33 -62.44
C ILE A 440 -6.89 0.89 -62.28
N ALA A 441 -5.63 0.66 -62.62
CA ALA A 441 -5.00 -0.66 -62.47
C ALA A 441 -5.10 -1.11 -61.00
N PRO A 442 -5.47 -2.37 -60.72
CA PRO A 442 -5.59 -2.87 -59.37
C PRO A 442 -4.23 -2.78 -58.67
N PHE A 443 -4.22 -2.25 -57.45
CA PHE A 443 -3.10 -2.45 -56.53
C PHE A 443 -2.86 -3.95 -56.43
N GLY A 444 -1.59 -4.36 -56.46
CA GLY A 444 -1.20 -5.77 -56.48
C GLY A 444 -1.98 -6.58 -55.44
N THR A 445 -2.55 -7.70 -55.86
CA THR A 445 -3.32 -8.62 -55.03
C THR A 445 -2.43 -9.20 -53.93
N GLN A 446 -2.36 -8.54 -52.78
CA GLN A 446 -2.27 -9.25 -51.51
C GLN A 446 -3.70 -9.72 -51.21
N PRO A 447 -3.91 -10.99 -50.81
CA PRO A 447 -5.22 -11.41 -50.31
C PRO A 447 -5.62 -10.42 -49.19
N PRO A 448 -6.91 -10.05 -49.08
CA PRO A 448 -7.35 -9.29 -47.91
C PRO A 448 -6.84 -10.03 -46.67
N PRO A 449 -6.24 -9.34 -45.69
CA PRO A 449 -5.88 -10.02 -44.45
C PRO A 449 -7.14 -10.73 -43.97
N THR A 450 -7.06 -12.05 -43.76
CA THR A 450 -8.14 -12.78 -43.10
C THR A 450 -8.37 -12.10 -41.76
N LEU A 451 -9.45 -11.33 -41.65
CA LEU A 451 -9.86 -10.59 -40.45
C LEU A 451 -10.31 -11.55 -39.32
N ASP A 452 -10.34 -12.85 -39.60
CA ASP A 452 -10.71 -13.91 -38.67
C ASP A 452 -9.80 -13.93 -37.43
N GLY A 453 -10.45 -13.86 -36.26
CA GLY A 453 -9.82 -13.85 -34.95
C GLY A 453 -9.34 -12.47 -34.47
N GLN A 454 -9.61 -11.38 -35.20
CA GLN A 454 -9.27 -10.03 -34.76
C GLN A 454 -10.26 -9.50 -33.70
N GLU A 455 -9.73 -8.92 -32.62
CA GLU A 455 -10.54 -8.24 -31.59
C GLU A 455 -11.22 -6.98 -32.15
N THR A 456 -12.47 -6.75 -31.76
CA THR A 456 -13.32 -5.63 -32.17
C THR A 456 -14.35 -5.34 -31.08
N PHE A 457 -14.92 -4.14 -31.06
CA PHE A 457 -16.07 -3.81 -30.21
C PHE A 457 -17.38 -4.16 -30.88
N HIS A 458 -18.32 -4.89 -30.25
CA HIS A 458 -19.62 -5.20 -30.87
C HIS A 458 -20.40 -3.95 -31.33
N GLU A 459 -21.04 -4.01 -32.49
CA GLU A 459 -21.77 -2.85 -33.04
C GLU A 459 -23.07 -2.52 -32.29
N ASN A 460 -23.45 -1.24 -32.29
CA ASN A 460 -24.67 -0.75 -31.64
C ASN A 460 -24.77 -1.16 -30.16
N THR A 461 -23.66 -1.01 -29.43
CA THR A 461 -23.59 -1.33 -28.00
C THR A 461 -22.88 -0.24 -27.21
N SER A 462 -23.01 -0.28 -25.89
CA SER A 462 -22.34 0.64 -25.00
C SER A 462 -21.43 -0.05 -23.99
N TYR A 463 -20.42 0.68 -23.54
CA TYR A 463 -19.43 0.33 -22.54
C TYR A 463 -19.22 1.52 -21.61
N ARG A 464 -18.40 1.34 -20.59
CA ARG A 464 -17.94 2.39 -19.68
C ARG A 464 -16.43 2.29 -19.55
N LEU A 465 -15.79 3.44 -19.60
CA LEU A 465 -14.35 3.61 -19.45
C LEU A 465 -14.04 4.26 -18.10
N GLY A 466 -12.85 4.00 -17.59
CA GLY A 466 -12.32 4.65 -16.39
C GLY A 466 -10.80 4.59 -16.34
N VAL A 467 -10.22 5.20 -15.30
CA VAL A 467 -8.77 5.17 -15.04
C VAL A 467 -8.54 4.59 -13.66
N ALA A 468 -7.54 3.72 -13.51
CA ALA A 468 -7.01 3.31 -12.21
C ALA A 468 -5.58 3.81 -12.04
N PHE A 469 -5.32 4.36 -10.86
CA PHE A 469 -3.98 4.73 -10.41
C PHE A 469 -3.44 3.67 -9.46
N TYR A 470 -2.13 3.46 -9.51
CA TYR A 470 -1.41 2.49 -8.69
C TYR A 470 -0.25 3.15 -7.97
N ASP A 471 -0.03 2.80 -6.70
CA ASP A 471 1.15 3.22 -5.96
C ASP A 471 2.38 2.36 -6.30
N ARG A 472 3.51 2.65 -5.65
CA ARG A 472 4.77 1.92 -5.83
C ARG A 472 4.72 0.43 -5.45
N LEU A 473 3.75 0.01 -4.63
CA LEU A 473 3.52 -1.39 -4.25
C LEU A 473 2.44 -2.07 -5.11
N GLY A 474 1.83 -1.34 -6.05
CA GLY A 474 0.80 -1.86 -6.95
C GLY A 474 -0.62 -1.80 -6.36
N ARG A 475 -0.81 -1.13 -5.23
CA ARG A 475 -2.12 -0.89 -4.61
C ARG A 475 -2.89 0.15 -5.41
N THR A 476 -4.21 0.00 -5.50
CA THR A 476 -5.09 0.95 -6.22
C THR A 476 -6.24 1.44 -5.37
N ALA A 477 -6.64 2.69 -5.59
CA ALA A 477 -7.85 3.29 -5.05
C ALA A 477 -9.14 2.84 -5.78
N GLY A 478 -9.02 2.03 -6.83
CA GLY A 478 -10.12 1.62 -7.69
C GLY A 478 -10.24 2.47 -8.96
N ALA A 479 -11.29 2.20 -9.73
CA ALA A 479 -11.60 2.89 -10.96
C ALA A 479 -12.29 4.23 -10.69
N THR A 480 -11.77 5.29 -11.31
CA THR A 480 -12.30 6.66 -11.25
C THR A 480 -12.55 7.24 -12.65
N SER A 481 -13.10 8.44 -12.70
CA SER A 481 -13.25 9.25 -13.92
C SER A 481 -14.05 8.54 -15.01
N LEU A 482 -15.24 8.08 -14.65
CA LEU A 482 -16.08 7.25 -15.52
C LEU A 482 -16.61 8.02 -16.73
N LYS A 483 -16.55 7.42 -17.92
CA LYS A 483 -17.18 7.94 -19.15
C LYS A 483 -17.87 6.82 -19.90
N ASP A 484 -19.07 7.11 -20.39
CA ASP A 484 -19.81 6.16 -21.21
C ASP A 484 -19.27 6.19 -22.65
N LEU A 485 -19.12 4.99 -23.23
CA LEU A 485 -18.62 4.73 -24.57
C LEU A 485 -19.74 4.08 -25.37
N ASN A 486 -20.17 4.71 -26.46
CA ASN A 486 -21.14 4.13 -27.38
C ASN A 486 -20.45 3.73 -28.69
N ILE A 487 -20.66 2.49 -29.10
CA ILE A 487 -20.15 1.94 -30.35
C ILE A 487 -21.28 2.05 -31.38
N PRO A 488 -21.12 2.91 -32.41
CA PRO A 488 -22.12 3.08 -33.43
C PRO A 488 -22.27 1.81 -34.27
N ARG A 489 -23.39 1.74 -34.99
CA ARG A 489 -23.65 0.71 -36.00
C ARG A 489 -22.69 0.85 -37.18
N GLN A 490 -22.32 -0.28 -37.81
CA GLN A 490 -21.55 -0.28 -39.04
C GLN A 490 -22.43 -0.04 -40.27
N GLN A 491 -21.91 0.66 -41.30
CA GLN A 491 -22.62 0.80 -42.57
C GLN A 491 -22.79 -0.57 -43.25
N VAL A 492 -23.96 -0.77 -43.87
CA VAL A 492 -24.35 -2.01 -44.55
C VAL A 492 -23.27 -2.43 -45.57
N GLY A 493 -22.81 -3.68 -45.48
CA GLY A 493 -21.85 -4.27 -46.41
C GLY A 493 -20.37 -4.07 -46.07
N LEU A 494 -20.03 -3.34 -45.00
CA LEU A 494 -18.67 -3.28 -44.46
C LEU A 494 -18.60 -4.09 -43.17
N LEU A 495 -17.63 -4.99 -43.01
CA LEU A 495 -17.28 -5.64 -41.73
C LEU A 495 -15.80 -5.34 -41.47
N ALA A 496 -15.52 -4.60 -40.41
CA ALA A 496 -14.17 -4.12 -40.11
C ALA A 496 -13.97 -4.07 -38.60
N ALA A 497 -12.73 -4.32 -38.16
CA ALA A 497 -12.40 -4.21 -36.76
C ALA A 497 -12.58 -2.76 -36.29
N ARG A 498 -13.29 -2.62 -35.17
CA ARG A 498 -13.56 -1.34 -34.51
C ARG A 498 -12.64 -1.22 -33.32
N ASN A 499 -11.89 -0.15 -33.30
CA ASN A 499 -11.00 0.23 -32.23
C ASN A 499 -11.42 1.57 -31.65
N VAL A 500 -11.08 1.80 -30.38
CA VAL A 500 -11.35 3.06 -29.70
C VAL A 500 -10.03 3.73 -29.39
N SER A 501 -9.73 4.83 -30.07
CA SER A 501 -8.63 5.71 -29.70
C SER A 501 -8.99 6.46 -28.41
N TRP A 502 -8.04 6.56 -27.48
CA TRP A 502 -8.17 7.35 -26.26
C TRP A 502 -7.10 8.42 -26.17
N LYS A 503 -7.43 9.53 -25.51
CA LYS A 503 -6.54 10.66 -25.24
C LYS A 503 -6.81 11.24 -23.85
N LEU A 504 -5.75 11.55 -23.11
CA LEU A 504 -5.77 12.25 -21.82
C LEU A 504 -5.53 13.75 -22.05
N ASN A 505 -6.01 14.58 -21.13
CA ASN A 505 -5.82 16.03 -21.21
C ASN A 505 -4.32 16.39 -21.12
N THR A 506 -3.85 17.24 -22.04
CA THR A 506 -2.46 17.71 -22.09
C THR A 506 -2.36 19.24 -22.15
N ALA A 507 -3.44 19.95 -21.78
CA ALA A 507 -3.49 21.41 -21.88
C ALA A 507 -2.48 22.11 -20.96
N GLU A 508 -2.08 21.47 -19.85
CA GLU A 508 -1.08 21.98 -18.90
C GLU A 508 0.17 21.09 -18.90
N LEU A 509 1.36 21.66 -18.65
CA LEU A 509 2.62 20.92 -18.53
C LEU A 509 2.75 20.13 -17.21
N ASP A 510 1.95 20.49 -16.21
CA ASP A 510 1.87 19.88 -14.90
C ASP A 510 0.44 19.35 -14.67
N GLN A 511 0.29 18.05 -14.36
CA GLN A 511 -1.00 17.44 -14.05
C GLN A 511 -1.10 17.04 -12.56
N THR A 512 -0.35 17.72 -11.69
CA THR A 512 -0.33 17.51 -10.23
C THR A 512 -1.71 17.56 -9.56
N ALA A 513 -2.65 18.33 -10.12
CA ALA A 513 -4.02 18.41 -9.63
C ALA A 513 -4.90 17.21 -10.06
N GLU A 514 -4.58 16.55 -11.18
CA GLU A 514 -5.35 15.41 -11.71
C GLU A 514 -4.81 14.06 -11.20
N ILE A 515 -3.48 13.95 -11.07
CA ILE A 515 -2.81 12.74 -10.64
C ILE A 515 -2.74 12.73 -9.10
N PRO A 516 -3.04 11.61 -8.39
CA PRO A 516 -2.84 11.52 -6.94
C PRO A 516 -1.35 11.53 -6.51
N ALA A 517 -1.02 12.06 -5.34
CA ALA A 517 0.38 12.23 -4.88
C ALA A 517 1.12 10.90 -4.70
N TRP A 518 0.37 9.87 -4.33
CA TRP A 518 0.85 8.52 -4.12
C TRP A 518 1.01 7.70 -5.42
N ALA A 519 0.49 8.18 -6.57
CA ALA A 519 0.42 7.38 -7.80
C ALA A 519 1.75 7.31 -8.57
N TYR A 520 2.16 6.10 -8.96
CA TYR A 520 3.37 5.81 -9.73
C TYR A 520 3.09 5.24 -11.12
N THR A 521 2.00 4.49 -11.29
CA THR A 521 1.55 4.00 -12.59
C THR A 521 0.03 4.18 -12.72
N TYR A 522 -0.48 4.11 -13.95
CA TYR A 522 -1.91 4.16 -14.24
C TYR A 522 -2.28 3.22 -15.39
N ALA A 523 -3.55 2.83 -15.46
CA ALA A 523 -4.11 2.04 -16.57
C ALA A 523 -5.51 2.55 -16.95
N ILE A 524 -5.85 2.37 -18.23
CA ILE A 524 -7.19 2.61 -18.77
C ILE A 524 -8.00 1.33 -18.62
N LEU A 525 -9.21 1.50 -18.08
CA LEU A 525 -10.13 0.43 -17.77
C LEU A 525 -11.34 0.48 -18.70
N LEU A 526 -11.93 -0.69 -18.96
CA LEU A 526 -13.15 -0.84 -19.75
C LEU A 526 -14.12 -1.80 -19.05
N SER A 527 -15.41 -1.51 -19.13
CA SER A 527 -16.46 -2.39 -18.64
C SER A 527 -16.69 -3.61 -19.53
N LYS A 528 -17.57 -4.51 -19.09
CA LYS A 528 -18.22 -5.44 -20.02
C LYS A 528 -19.20 -4.67 -20.90
N ASN A 529 -19.65 -5.31 -21.99
CA ASN A 529 -20.76 -4.78 -22.77
C ASN A 529 -22.00 -4.51 -21.88
N ARG A 530 -22.54 -3.29 -21.97
CA ARG A 530 -23.68 -2.79 -21.18
C ARG A 530 -25.02 -2.92 -21.91
N THR A 531 -25.01 -3.31 -23.18
CA THR A 531 -26.22 -3.50 -23.99
C THR A 531 -26.59 -4.97 -24.09
N ILE A 532 -25.61 -5.85 -24.31
CA ILE A 532 -25.82 -7.29 -24.53
C ILE A 532 -24.99 -8.14 -23.57
N ARG A 533 -25.57 -9.25 -23.05
CA ARG A 533 -24.85 -10.27 -22.27
C ARG A 533 -24.53 -11.53 -23.07
N PHE A 534 -25.24 -11.73 -24.16
CA PHE A 534 -25.08 -12.85 -25.08
C PHE A 534 -25.48 -12.39 -26.47
N PHE A 535 -24.78 -12.84 -27.51
CA PHE A 535 -25.24 -12.70 -28.87
C PHE A 535 -24.72 -13.81 -29.78
N GLN A 536 -25.35 -13.99 -30.93
CA GLN A 536 -24.94 -14.95 -31.92
C GLN A 536 -25.37 -14.49 -33.31
N GLN A 537 -24.40 -14.31 -34.19
CA GLN A 537 -24.62 -13.93 -35.58
C GLN A 537 -24.49 -15.13 -36.53
N PHE A 538 -25.38 -15.21 -37.52
CA PHE A 538 -25.38 -16.24 -38.57
C PHE A 538 -26.17 -15.79 -39.80
N ILE A 539 -25.97 -16.47 -40.94
CA ILE A 539 -26.89 -16.38 -42.09
C ILE A 539 -27.99 -17.41 -41.89
N THR A 540 -29.25 -16.97 -41.94
CA THR A 540 -30.39 -17.88 -41.97
C THR A 540 -30.55 -18.51 -43.35
N ASP A 541 -30.78 -19.83 -43.41
CA ASP A 541 -31.11 -20.52 -44.66
C ASP A 541 -32.57 -20.30 -45.10
N GLN A 542 -33.47 -19.99 -44.17
CA GLN A 542 -34.88 -19.76 -44.46
C GLN A 542 -35.53 -18.71 -43.55
N LEU A 543 -36.32 -17.84 -44.16
CA LEU A 543 -37.32 -17.00 -43.50
C LEU A 543 -38.71 -17.46 -43.93
N ARG A 544 -39.62 -17.70 -42.97
CA ARG A 544 -40.97 -18.21 -43.22
C ARG A 544 -42.02 -17.35 -42.54
N GLN A 545 -43.16 -17.14 -43.20
CA GLN A 545 -44.34 -16.58 -42.54
C GLN A 545 -45.16 -17.72 -41.93
N TYR A 546 -45.57 -17.55 -40.68
CA TYR A 546 -46.49 -18.47 -40.02
C TYR A 546 -47.91 -17.93 -40.08
N ARG A 547 -48.84 -18.71 -40.66
CA ARG A 547 -50.26 -18.33 -40.80
C ARG A 547 -51.18 -19.01 -39.77
N GLY A 548 -50.67 -19.98 -39.02
CA GLY A 548 -51.43 -20.80 -38.08
C GLY A 548 -51.04 -22.27 -38.20
N ASP A 549 -51.55 -23.12 -37.31
CA ASP A 549 -51.41 -24.56 -37.47
C ASP A 549 -52.43 -25.05 -38.51
N LYS A 550 -51.99 -25.96 -39.39
CA LYS A 550 -52.86 -26.71 -40.28
C LYS A 550 -53.75 -27.64 -39.46
N ALA A 551 -54.78 -28.19 -40.11
CA ALA A 551 -55.72 -29.11 -39.44
C ALA A 551 -55.05 -30.37 -38.84
N ASP A 552 -53.83 -30.71 -39.30
CA ASP A 552 -53.01 -31.82 -38.79
C ASP A 552 -52.09 -31.44 -37.61
N GLY A 553 -52.14 -30.19 -37.14
CA GLY A 553 -51.30 -29.67 -36.05
C GLY A 553 -49.88 -29.27 -36.47
N SER A 554 -49.51 -29.42 -37.74
CA SER A 554 -48.25 -28.90 -38.28
C SER A 554 -48.34 -27.39 -38.53
N ALA A 555 -47.22 -26.67 -38.40
CA ALA A 555 -47.21 -25.24 -38.67
C ALA A 555 -47.38 -24.95 -40.18
N ASP A 556 -48.30 -24.04 -40.54
CA ASP A 556 -48.39 -23.51 -41.90
C ASP A 556 -47.31 -22.46 -42.14
N LEU A 557 -46.16 -22.94 -42.62
CA LEU A 557 -44.98 -22.14 -42.96
C LEU A 557 -44.88 -21.96 -44.46
N VAL A 558 -44.96 -20.71 -44.91
CA VAL A 558 -44.83 -20.32 -46.32
C VAL A 558 -43.67 -19.34 -46.50
N PRO A 559 -43.10 -19.24 -47.72
CA PRO A 559 -42.14 -18.18 -48.03
C PRO A 559 -42.70 -16.78 -47.71
N VAL A 560 -41.79 -15.83 -47.47
CA VAL A 560 -42.14 -14.44 -47.24
C VAL A 560 -42.61 -13.78 -48.54
N ASP A 561 -43.87 -13.35 -48.58
CA ASP A 561 -44.55 -12.69 -49.72
C ASP A 561 -45.20 -11.37 -49.27
N GLU A 562 -45.03 -10.29 -50.05
CA GLU A 562 -45.59 -8.96 -49.82
C GLU A 562 -47.12 -8.91 -49.96
N ASN A 563 -47.70 -9.81 -50.77
CA ASN A 563 -49.11 -9.74 -51.15
C ASN A 563 -50.07 -10.40 -50.13
N ASN A 564 -49.54 -11.02 -49.07
CA ASN A 564 -50.32 -11.85 -48.14
C ASN A 564 -50.03 -11.60 -46.65
N THR A 565 -49.65 -10.37 -46.31
CA THR A 565 -49.29 -9.97 -44.94
C THR A 565 -50.46 -9.99 -43.94
N SER A 566 -51.71 -9.98 -44.41
CA SER A 566 -52.93 -9.97 -43.57
C SER A 566 -53.20 -11.27 -42.82
N LEU A 567 -52.63 -12.40 -43.25
CA LEU A 567 -52.79 -13.72 -42.62
C LEU A 567 -51.61 -14.11 -41.72
N MET A 568 -50.57 -13.28 -41.66
CA MET A 568 -49.38 -13.57 -40.87
C MET A 568 -49.64 -13.40 -39.38
N LYS A 569 -49.29 -14.43 -38.60
CA LYS A 569 -49.30 -14.38 -37.13
C LYS A 569 -47.92 -14.15 -36.52
N SER A 570 -46.85 -14.60 -37.18
CA SER A 570 -45.46 -14.38 -36.75
C SER A 570 -44.48 -14.63 -37.89
N LEU A 571 -43.28 -14.03 -37.81
CA LEU A 571 -42.15 -14.33 -38.69
C LEU A 571 -41.28 -15.43 -38.06
N TRP A 572 -40.95 -16.47 -38.82
CA TRP A 572 -40.14 -17.58 -38.34
C TRP A 572 -38.76 -17.56 -39.01
N VAL A 573 -37.71 -17.59 -38.18
CA VAL A 573 -36.31 -17.62 -38.60
C VAL A 573 -35.76 -19.02 -38.38
N SER A 574 -35.21 -19.64 -39.43
CA SER A 574 -34.54 -20.93 -39.34
C SER A 574 -33.18 -20.83 -38.67
N MET A 575 -32.85 -21.79 -37.81
CA MET A 575 -31.56 -21.92 -37.13
C MET A 575 -30.75 -23.13 -37.62
N THR A 576 -31.16 -23.77 -38.72
CA THR A 576 -30.50 -24.97 -39.25
C THR A 576 -29.00 -24.74 -39.46
N THR A 577 -28.61 -23.56 -39.97
CA THR A 577 -27.20 -23.18 -40.18
C THR A 577 -26.40 -23.07 -38.86
N LEU A 578 -27.03 -22.65 -37.77
CA LEU A 578 -26.42 -22.67 -36.43
C LEU A 578 -26.21 -24.10 -35.94
N GLN A 579 -27.20 -24.98 -36.14
CA GLN A 579 -27.12 -26.38 -35.71
C GLN A 579 -26.03 -27.13 -36.49
N THR A 580 -25.97 -26.97 -37.81
CA THR A 580 -24.94 -27.58 -38.66
C THR A 580 -23.53 -27.06 -38.40
N SER A 581 -23.41 -25.83 -37.87
CA SER A 581 -22.11 -25.25 -37.48
C SER A 581 -21.69 -25.58 -36.04
N GLY A 582 -22.47 -26.42 -35.33
CA GLY A 582 -22.18 -26.81 -33.95
C GLY A 582 -22.44 -25.70 -32.93
N ARG A 583 -23.24 -24.69 -33.32
CA ARG A 583 -23.48 -23.43 -32.61
C ARG A 583 -24.94 -23.32 -32.14
N GLY A 584 -25.51 -24.40 -31.61
CA GLY A 584 -26.92 -24.47 -31.23
C GLY A 584 -27.39 -23.32 -30.31
N TYR A 585 -28.68 -23.01 -30.39
CA TYR A 585 -29.34 -22.00 -29.57
C TYR A 585 -30.62 -22.57 -28.94
N GLU A 586 -30.86 -22.20 -27.69
CA GLU A 586 -32.08 -22.48 -26.96
C GLU A 586 -32.67 -21.17 -26.44
N PHE A 587 -33.94 -20.93 -26.78
CA PHE A 587 -34.66 -19.72 -26.42
C PHE A 587 -34.78 -19.55 -24.91
N GLN A 588 -34.37 -18.38 -24.44
CA GLN A 588 -34.62 -17.93 -23.07
C GLN A 588 -35.59 -16.74 -23.09
N PRO A 589 -36.55 -16.66 -22.15
CA PRO A 589 -37.46 -15.53 -22.07
C PRO A 589 -36.72 -14.19 -22.00
N GLY A 590 -37.07 -13.25 -22.87
CA GLY A 590 -36.44 -11.92 -22.96
C GLY A 590 -35.37 -11.78 -24.05
N ASP A 591 -34.96 -12.87 -24.69
CA ASP A 591 -34.08 -12.83 -25.86
C ASP A 591 -34.77 -12.17 -27.06
N ARG A 592 -33.97 -11.54 -27.91
CA ARG A 592 -34.41 -10.76 -29.08
C ARG A 592 -33.64 -11.17 -30.33
N VAL A 593 -34.25 -10.90 -31.47
CA VAL A 593 -33.60 -11.01 -32.78
C VAL A 593 -33.53 -9.64 -33.43
N ARG A 594 -32.39 -9.33 -34.03
CA ARG A 594 -32.22 -8.19 -34.92
C ARG A 594 -31.60 -8.65 -36.24
N PHE A 595 -31.74 -7.81 -37.26
CA PHE A 595 -31.20 -8.05 -38.60
C PHE A 595 -30.20 -6.94 -38.93
N PRO A 596 -28.89 -7.16 -38.68
CA PRO A 596 -27.88 -6.10 -38.77
C PRO A 596 -27.76 -5.46 -40.16
N ASP A 597 -28.10 -6.18 -41.23
CA ASP A 597 -28.01 -5.70 -42.60
C ASP A 597 -29.19 -4.82 -43.04
N LEU A 598 -30.23 -4.64 -42.22
CA LEU A 598 -31.43 -3.87 -42.58
C LEU A 598 -31.46 -2.48 -41.93
N ASP A 599 -32.05 -1.51 -42.63
CA ASP A 599 -32.17 -0.13 -42.16
C ASP A 599 -33.62 0.38 -42.15
N PRO A 600 -34.17 0.85 -41.00
CA PRO A 600 -33.62 0.76 -39.65
C PRO A 600 -33.51 -0.68 -39.13
N THR A 601 -32.48 -0.97 -38.34
CA THR A 601 -32.39 -2.22 -37.58
C THR A 601 -33.45 -2.22 -36.48
N ALA A 602 -34.49 -3.02 -36.63
CA ALA A 602 -35.52 -3.23 -35.62
C ALA A 602 -35.21 -4.45 -34.75
N ASP A 603 -35.52 -4.33 -33.46
CA ASP A 603 -35.41 -5.41 -32.48
C ASP A 603 -36.75 -6.15 -32.34
N TYR A 604 -36.73 -7.45 -32.62
CA TYR A 604 -37.92 -8.30 -32.57
C TYR A 604 -37.87 -9.21 -31.33
N PRO A 605 -38.90 -9.19 -30.47
CA PRO A 605 -38.98 -10.13 -29.36
C PRO A 605 -39.23 -11.54 -29.89
N ILE A 606 -38.52 -12.52 -29.34
CA ILE A 606 -38.79 -13.94 -29.62
C ILE A 606 -40.00 -14.36 -28.77
N LEU A 607 -41.02 -14.89 -29.42
CA LEU A 607 -42.25 -15.36 -28.78
C LEU A 607 -42.07 -16.76 -28.21
N TYR A 608 -41.51 -17.67 -29.01
CA TYR A 608 -41.21 -19.06 -28.65
C TYR A 608 -40.29 -19.69 -29.70
N GLN A 609 -39.69 -20.82 -29.36
CA GLN A 609 -38.93 -21.69 -30.27
C GLN A 609 -39.74 -22.95 -30.58
N ARG A 610 -39.80 -23.37 -31.84
CA ARG A 610 -40.41 -24.65 -32.25
C ARG A 610 -39.49 -25.38 -33.23
N GLY A 611 -38.84 -26.44 -32.75
CA GLY A 611 -37.85 -27.17 -33.54
C GLY A 611 -36.67 -26.28 -33.94
N GLU A 612 -36.39 -26.22 -35.24
CA GLU A 612 -35.31 -25.42 -35.82
C GLU A 612 -35.70 -23.94 -36.06
N TYR A 613 -36.92 -23.51 -35.71
CA TYR A 613 -37.39 -22.16 -35.97
C TYR A 613 -37.59 -21.31 -34.70
N LEU A 614 -37.26 -20.02 -34.79
CA LEU A 614 -37.62 -18.98 -33.81
C LEU A 614 -38.80 -18.16 -34.33
N ALA A 615 -39.88 -18.07 -33.53
CA ALA A 615 -41.05 -17.27 -33.85
C ALA A 615 -40.90 -15.85 -33.30
N LEU A 616 -40.98 -14.85 -34.17
CA LEU A 616 -40.85 -13.43 -33.86
C LEU A 616 -42.21 -12.70 -33.94
N SER A 617 -42.37 -11.63 -33.17
CA SER A 617 -43.56 -10.78 -33.23
C SER A 617 -43.78 -10.17 -34.63
N PRO A 618 -45.02 -10.17 -35.17
CA PRO A 618 -45.32 -9.83 -36.59
C PRO A 618 -45.27 -8.33 -36.95
N LEU A 619 -44.60 -7.46 -36.20
CA LEU A 619 -44.58 -6.02 -36.47
C LEU A 619 -43.43 -5.64 -37.43
N ALA A 620 -43.78 -5.36 -38.69
CA ALA A 620 -42.96 -4.78 -39.76
C ALA A 620 -42.12 -5.75 -40.60
N LEU A 621 -42.81 -6.43 -41.52
CA LEU A 621 -42.22 -7.25 -42.59
C LEU A 621 -41.94 -6.45 -43.88
N TYR A 622 -42.29 -5.16 -43.93
CA TYR A 622 -42.26 -4.34 -45.14
C TYR A 622 -40.85 -4.09 -45.72
N GLN A 623 -39.79 -4.49 -45.01
CA GLN A 623 -38.39 -4.25 -45.39
C GLN A 623 -37.68 -5.47 -46.00
N PHE A 624 -38.30 -6.65 -46.01
CA PHE A 624 -37.67 -7.90 -46.45
C PHE A 624 -38.11 -8.36 -47.85
N VAL A 625 -38.95 -7.58 -48.53
CA VAL A 625 -39.52 -7.95 -49.83
C VAL A 625 -39.07 -6.94 -50.89
N SER A 626 -38.46 -7.43 -51.98
CA SER A 626 -38.20 -6.62 -53.17
C SER A 626 -39.54 -6.26 -53.83
N PRO A 627 -39.77 -5.01 -54.28
CA PRO A 627 -41.03 -4.57 -54.91
C PRO A 627 -41.37 -5.24 -56.26
N SER A 628 -40.72 -6.36 -56.59
CA SER A 628 -40.83 -7.06 -57.88
C SER A 628 -41.38 -8.49 -57.78
N GLY A 629 -41.87 -8.96 -56.62
CA GLY A 629 -42.57 -10.24 -56.50
C GLY A 629 -41.75 -11.50 -56.79
N ASP A 630 -40.44 -11.40 -56.96
CA ASP A 630 -39.54 -12.56 -57.04
C ASP A 630 -39.08 -12.98 -55.64
N GLU A 631 -38.87 -14.29 -55.44
CA GLU A 631 -38.29 -14.89 -54.23
C GLU A 631 -37.13 -14.03 -53.70
N ILE A 632 -36.96 -13.94 -52.37
CA ILE A 632 -35.80 -13.28 -51.72
C ILE A 632 -34.54 -13.74 -52.45
N SER A 633 -34.08 -12.93 -53.39
CA SER A 633 -32.94 -13.25 -54.22
C SER A 633 -31.72 -12.92 -53.38
N SER A 634 -30.87 -13.93 -53.25
CA SER A 634 -29.52 -13.88 -52.68
C SER A 634 -28.95 -12.45 -52.58
N PRO A 635 -28.48 -12.00 -51.40
CA PRO A 635 -28.10 -12.83 -50.25
C PRO A 635 -29.15 -12.86 -49.11
N GLN A 636 -29.26 -14.03 -48.47
CA GLN A 636 -30.01 -14.23 -47.22
C GLN A 636 -29.51 -13.28 -46.12
N PRO A 637 -30.39 -12.69 -45.28
CA PRO A 637 -29.97 -11.68 -44.32
C PRO A 637 -29.20 -12.28 -43.14
N ARG A 638 -28.18 -11.56 -42.66
CA ARG A 638 -27.56 -11.85 -41.37
C ARG A 638 -28.59 -11.66 -40.26
N VAL A 639 -28.65 -12.62 -39.36
CA VAL A 639 -29.48 -12.61 -38.17
C VAL A 639 -28.57 -12.53 -36.96
N GLU A 640 -28.91 -11.68 -35.99
CA GLU A 640 -28.31 -11.69 -34.67
C GLU A 640 -29.37 -12.00 -33.62
N ILE A 641 -29.20 -13.12 -32.92
CA ILE A 641 -29.91 -13.40 -31.68
C ILE A 641 -29.11 -12.76 -30.57
N TYR A 642 -29.74 -12.01 -29.66
CA TYR A 642 -29.04 -11.42 -28.52
C TYR A 642 -29.91 -11.35 -27.27
N ARG A 643 -29.22 -11.30 -26.12
CA ARG A 643 -29.82 -11.13 -24.80
C ARG A 643 -29.49 -9.73 -24.26
N PRO A 644 -30.50 -8.85 -24.09
CA PRO A 644 -30.30 -7.55 -23.49
C PRO A 644 -29.76 -7.64 -22.06
N VAL A 645 -28.91 -6.69 -21.66
CA VAL A 645 -28.53 -6.51 -20.25
C VAL A 645 -29.71 -5.89 -19.49
N THR A 646 -30.20 -6.54 -18.45
CA THR A 646 -31.03 -5.88 -17.44
C THR A 646 -30.13 -5.05 -16.55
N PHE A 647 -30.25 -3.72 -16.61
CA PHE A 647 -29.30 -2.81 -15.99
C PHE A 647 -29.14 -3.04 -14.48
N SER A 648 -27.90 -3.33 -14.07
CA SER A 648 -27.40 -3.10 -12.71
C SER A 648 -26.23 -2.14 -12.83
N GLU A 649 -26.04 -1.23 -11.89
CA GLU A 649 -24.83 -0.41 -11.85
C GLU A 649 -23.59 -1.32 -11.85
N GLU A 650 -22.59 -0.99 -12.67
CA GLU A 650 -21.36 -1.78 -12.73
C GLU A 650 -20.50 -1.49 -11.51
N SER A 651 -20.24 -2.54 -10.74
CA SER A 651 -19.37 -2.47 -9.55
C SER A 651 -17.88 -2.60 -9.90
N VAL A 652 -17.53 -3.06 -11.12
CA VAL A 652 -16.16 -3.31 -11.55
C VAL A 652 -15.93 -2.93 -13.02
N LEU A 653 -14.74 -2.43 -13.32
CA LEU A 653 -14.18 -2.31 -14.68
C LEU A 653 -12.97 -3.24 -14.81
N TYR A 654 -12.43 -3.41 -16.02
CA TYR A 654 -11.29 -4.30 -16.26
C TYR A 654 -10.12 -3.60 -16.94
N GLU A 655 -8.89 -3.93 -16.55
CA GLU A 655 -7.67 -3.41 -17.18
C GLU A 655 -7.57 -3.81 -18.66
N ARG A 656 -7.69 -2.84 -19.58
CA ARG A 656 -7.56 -3.08 -21.04
C ARG A 656 -6.36 -2.43 -21.69
N SER A 657 -5.77 -1.41 -21.06
CA SER A 657 -4.46 -0.91 -21.47
C SER A 657 -3.35 -1.57 -20.67
N PRO A 658 -2.11 -1.50 -21.17
CA PRO A 658 -0.97 -1.67 -20.29
C PRO A 658 -0.94 -0.64 -19.15
N ARG A 659 -0.13 -0.91 -18.15
CA ARG A 659 0.19 0.04 -17.09
C ARG A 659 1.30 0.98 -17.57
N PHE A 660 1.02 2.28 -17.50
CA PHE A 660 1.93 3.33 -17.91
C PHE A 660 2.57 4.00 -16.67
N PRO A 661 3.87 4.31 -16.71
CA PRO A 661 4.52 5.06 -15.65
C PRO A 661 4.02 6.50 -15.54
N ILE A 662 4.21 7.10 -14.36
CA ILE A 662 3.98 8.53 -14.11
C ILE A 662 5.35 9.17 -13.97
N ALA A 663 5.65 10.15 -14.82
CA ALA A 663 6.88 10.90 -14.70
C ALA A 663 6.75 11.93 -13.58
N ARG A 664 7.76 11.95 -12.71
CA ARG A 664 7.89 12.87 -11.57
C ARG A 664 9.12 13.73 -11.78
N PHE A 665 9.02 15.02 -11.51
CA PHE A 665 10.15 15.95 -11.63
C PHE A 665 9.97 17.13 -10.69
N THR A 666 11.08 17.72 -10.27
CA THR A 666 11.09 18.96 -9.48
C THR A 666 11.82 20.02 -10.27
N PRO A 667 11.13 21.07 -10.75
CA PRO A 667 11.79 22.27 -11.27
C PRO A 667 12.70 22.88 -10.19
N GLU A 668 13.78 23.56 -10.58
CA GLU A 668 14.69 24.20 -9.61
C GLU A 668 13.91 25.13 -8.65
N GLY A 669 14.02 24.87 -7.35
CA GLY A 669 13.32 25.62 -6.29
C GLY A 669 11.81 25.38 -6.19
N GLY A 670 11.25 24.42 -6.94
CA GLY A 670 9.82 24.14 -7.02
C GLY A 670 9.34 22.92 -6.22
N PHE A 671 8.03 22.68 -6.26
CA PHE A 671 7.41 21.47 -5.73
C PHE A 671 7.52 20.30 -6.72
N GLN A 672 7.39 19.06 -6.24
CA GLN A 672 7.31 17.87 -7.10
C GLN A 672 6.07 17.93 -8.00
N GLN A 673 6.31 17.98 -9.31
CA GLN A 673 5.30 17.95 -10.37
C GLN A 673 5.13 16.53 -10.93
N ARG A 674 3.95 16.24 -11.47
CA ARG A 674 3.57 14.91 -11.99
C ARG A 674 2.95 15.01 -13.36
N ARG A 675 3.36 14.11 -14.27
CA ARG A 675 2.83 14.05 -15.64
C ARG A 675 2.63 12.62 -16.14
N TYR A 676 1.63 12.44 -16.99
CA TYR A 676 1.41 11.18 -17.71
C TYR A 676 2.57 10.93 -18.69
N THR A 677 3.10 9.70 -18.75
CA THR A 677 4.11 9.36 -19.77
C THR A 677 3.49 9.02 -21.12
N THR A 678 2.22 8.58 -21.14
CA THR A 678 1.52 8.16 -22.36
C THR A 678 0.11 8.76 -22.40
N THR A 679 -0.08 9.77 -23.23
CA THR A 679 -1.31 10.57 -23.24
C THR A 679 -2.33 10.10 -24.27
N SER A 680 -2.02 9.10 -25.10
CA SER A 680 -2.97 8.51 -26.04
C SER A 680 -2.64 7.06 -26.37
N GLY A 681 -3.62 6.34 -26.88
CA GLY A 681 -3.47 4.96 -27.31
C GLY A 681 -4.76 4.42 -27.95
N VAL A 682 -4.80 3.11 -28.17
CA VAL A 682 -5.94 2.42 -28.79
C VAL A 682 -6.38 1.26 -27.90
N LEU A 683 -7.68 1.15 -27.68
CA LEU A 683 -8.32 -0.01 -27.05
C LEU A 683 -8.97 -0.88 -28.13
N THR A 684 -8.89 -2.19 -27.93
CA THR A 684 -9.65 -3.20 -28.67
C THR A 684 -10.87 -3.63 -27.85
N GLY A 685 -11.93 -4.10 -28.51
CA GLY A 685 -13.14 -4.57 -27.83
C GLY A 685 -13.03 -6.01 -27.34
N ASP A 686 -14.12 -6.54 -26.77
CA ASP A 686 -14.22 -7.89 -26.21
C ASP A 686 -14.75 -8.93 -27.21
N THR A 687 -15.11 -8.49 -28.41
CA THR A 687 -15.72 -9.28 -29.48
C THR A 687 -14.68 -9.62 -30.55
N PHE A 688 -14.93 -10.63 -31.37
CA PHE A 688 -14.02 -11.09 -32.42
C PHE A 688 -14.72 -11.13 -33.78
N LEU A 689 -13.98 -10.86 -34.85
CA LEU A 689 -14.44 -11.11 -36.21
C LEU A 689 -14.17 -12.57 -36.61
N LEU A 690 -15.15 -13.24 -37.20
CA LEU A 690 -15.05 -14.65 -37.59
C LEU A 690 -15.95 -14.96 -38.79
N ASN A 691 -15.35 -15.38 -39.91
CA ASN A 691 -15.99 -15.77 -41.16
C ASN A 691 -17.00 -14.71 -41.68
N GLY A 692 -16.71 -13.42 -41.47
CA GLY A 692 -17.64 -12.34 -41.84
C GLY A 692 -18.81 -12.13 -40.87
N TYR A 693 -18.65 -12.51 -39.60
CA TYR A 693 -19.61 -12.24 -38.52
C TYR A 693 -18.86 -11.81 -37.25
N GLU A 694 -19.56 -11.17 -36.33
CA GLU A 694 -19.07 -10.94 -34.97
C GLU A 694 -19.35 -12.18 -34.11
N ALA A 695 -18.42 -12.46 -33.19
CA ALA A 695 -18.47 -13.61 -32.31
C ALA A 695 -17.90 -13.27 -30.93
N MET A 696 -18.46 -13.84 -29.87
CA MET A 696 -17.98 -13.66 -28.49
C MET A 696 -16.67 -14.42 -28.22
N ASN A 697 -16.32 -15.35 -29.11
CA ASN A 697 -15.10 -16.12 -29.11
C ASN A 697 -14.53 -16.19 -30.54
N PRO A 698 -13.20 -16.11 -30.73
CA PRO A 698 -12.60 -16.34 -32.03
C PRO A 698 -12.73 -17.82 -32.50
N THR A 699 -13.16 -18.74 -31.63
CA THR A 699 -13.36 -20.16 -31.96
C THR A 699 -14.76 -20.40 -32.53
N ALA A 700 -14.85 -20.97 -33.73
CA ALA A 700 -16.13 -21.22 -34.39
C ALA A 700 -17.11 -22.07 -33.59
N THR A 701 -16.67 -23.12 -32.89
CA THR A 701 -17.56 -23.97 -32.07
C THR A 701 -17.96 -23.33 -30.74
N GLN A 702 -17.27 -22.28 -30.31
CA GLN A 702 -17.52 -21.57 -29.05
C GLN A 702 -17.90 -20.12 -29.27
N ALA A 703 -18.27 -19.73 -30.50
CA ALA A 703 -18.58 -18.35 -30.89
C ALA A 703 -19.70 -17.71 -30.04
N ASN A 704 -20.47 -18.55 -29.34
CA ASN A 704 -21.54 -18.21 -28.42
C ASN A 704 -21.12 -18.20 -26.92
N ILE A 705 -19.83 -18.26 -26.60
CA ILE A 705 -19.27 -18.19 -25.24
C ILE A 705 -18.26 -17.04 -25.19
N TRP A 706 -18.42 -16.08 -24.27
CA TRP A 706 -17.42 -15.03 -24.10
C TRP A 706 -16.07 -15.59 -23.66
N LEU A 707 -15.00 -15.08 -24.26
CA LEU A 707 -13.65 -15.30 -23.75
C LEU A 707 -13.38 -14.36 -22.57
N ASP A 708 -13.75 -14.75 -21.35
CA ASP A 708 -13.66 -13.87 -20.18
C ASP A 708 -12.21 -13.47 -19.86
N ALA A 709 -11.25 -14.31 -20.22
CA ALA A 709 -9.83 -14.02 -20.09
C ALA A 709 -9.38 -12.73 -20.82
N SER A 710 -10.08 -12.32 -21.89
CA SER A 710 -9.78 -11.08 -22.62
C SER A 710 -10.05 -9.83 -21.80
N ARG A 711 -10.86 -9.91 -20.74
CA ARG A 711 -11.31 -8.72 -20.02
C ARG A 711 -10.19 -8.05 -19.22
N GLY A 712 -9.20 -8.80 -18.73
CA GLY A 712 -8.13 -8.28 -17.86
C GLY A 712 -8.47 -8.41 -16.37
N ARG A 713 -7.73 -7.74 -15.48
CA ARG A 713 -8.02 -7.75 -14.03
C ARG A 713 -9.22 -6.88 -13.69
N ALA A 714 -10.11 -7.39 -12.85
CA ALA A 714 -11.27 -6.66 -12.36
C ALA A 714 -10.85 -5.64 -11.29
N ILE A 715 -11.20 -4.37 -11.49
CA ILE A 715 -10.94 -3.24 -10.62
C ILE A 715 -12.28 -2.66 -10.14
N PRO A 716 -12.51 -2.53 -8.83
CA PRO A 716 -13.76 -1.98 -8.30
C PRO A 716 -13.92 -0.51 -8.66
N VAL A 717 -15.15 -0.10 -8.94
CA VAL A 717 -15.51 1.31 -9.17
C VAL A 717 -15.70 2.00 -7.83
N ILE A 718 -14.89 3.04 -7.56
CA ILE A 718 -14.94 3.81 -6.32
C ILE A 718 -14.94 5.30 -6.68
N ILE A 719 -16.10 5.95 -6.52
CA ILE A 719 -16.33 7.30 -7.06
C ILE A 719 -15.83 8.40 -6.09
N ASN A 720 -15.69 8.11 -4.78
CA ASN A 720 -15.18 9.03 -3.75
C ASN A 720 -14.37 8.25 -2.69
N GLY A 721 -13.30 7.58 -3.11
CA GLY A 721 -12.42 6.86 -2.19
C GLY A 721 -11.52 7.83 -1.44
N GLU A 722 -11.58 7.83 -0.12
CA GLU A 722 -10.65 8.56 0.74
C GLU A 722 -9.82 7.58 1.55
N GLN A 723 -8.65 8.04 2.01
CA GLN A 723 -7.85 7.29 2.97
C GLN A 723 -8.60 7.20 4.31
N ILE A 724 -8.82 5.98 4.81
CA ILE A 724 -9.58 5.72 6.03
C ILE A 724 -8.60 5.35 7.15
N ARG A 725 -8.68 6.05 8.28
CA ARG A 725 -7.97 5.64 9.50
C ARG A 725 -8.88 4.73 10.33
N ARG A 726 -8.51 3.47 10.47
CA ARG A 726 -9.17 2.49 11.34
C ARG A 726 -8.34 2.31 12.60
N PHE A 727 -8.57 3.23 13.54
CA PHE A 727 -7.72 3.40 14.72
C PHE A 727 -7.76 2.23 15.72
N SER A 728 -8.85 1.46 15.76
CA SER A 728 -8.99 0.26 16.61
C SER A 728 -8.73 -1.06 15.86
N LEU A 729 -8.35 -0.99 14.59
CA LEU A 729 -8.09 -2.18 13.77
C LEU A 729 -6.75 -2.80 14.14
N LEU A 730 -6.78 -4.09 14.43
CA LEU A 730 -5.62 -4.96 14.52
C LEU A 730 -5.54 -5.79 13.23
N ARG A 731 -4.42 -5.70 12.51
CA ARG A 731 -4.18 -6.46 11.27
C ARG A 731 -2.93 -7.33 11.45
N TYR A 732 -2.88 -8.47 10.77
CA TYR A 732 -1.73 -9.37 10.86
C TYR A 732 -1.30 -9.96 9.52
N SER A 733 -0.01 -10.28 9.40
CA SER A 733 0.57 -10.93 8.21
C SER A 733 0.24 -12.42 8.16
N GLY A 734 0.64 -13.11 7.09
CA GLY A 734 0.80 -14.56 7.08
C GLY A 734 1.92 -15.04 8.01
N VAL A 735 2.18 -16.36 7.98
CA VAL A 735 3.14 -17.01 8.88
C VAL A 735 4.50 -17.17 8.21
N LYS A 736 5.57 -16.88 8.94
CA LYS A 736 6.91 -17.34 8.55
C LYS A 736 7.06 -18.84 8.82
N VAL A 737 7.29 -19.66 7.79
CA VAL A 737 7.50 -21.10 7.96
C VAL A 737 8.97 -21.37 8.30
N GLN A 738 9.22 -21.78 9.54
CA GLN A 738 10.57 -22.04 10.06
C GLN A 738 11.35 -23.05 9.20
N GLY A 739 12.64 -22.80 9.00
CA GLY A 739 13.54 -23.69 8.25
C GLY A 739 13.34 -23.69 6.74
N THR A 740 12.42 -22.89 6.20
CA THR A 740 12.19 -22.76 4.76
C THR A 740 12.60 -21.37 4.26
N ARG A 741 12.85 -21.25 2.94
CA ARG A 741 13.03 -19.96 2.27
C ARG A 741 11.71 -19.21 2.06
N LEU A 742 10.56 -19.83 2.36
CA LEU A 742 9.24 -19.24 2.13
C LEU A 742 8.90 -18.25 3.25
N MET A 743 8.92 -16.97 2.90
CA MET A 743 8.52 -15.87 3.77
C MET A 743 7.02 -15.58 3.60
N GLY A 744 6.18 -16.05 4.52
CA GLY A 744 4.75 -15.70 4.52
C GLY A 744 4.45 -14.33 5.15
N LEU A 745 5.47 -13.60 5.62
CA LEU A 745 5.31 -12.29 6.28
C LEU A 745 4.95 -11.15 5.32
N SER A 746 5.24 -11.32 4.02
CA SER A 746 4.83 -10.40 2.96
C SER A 746 3.39 -10.63 2.51
N VAL A 747 2.71 -11.67 3.00
CA VAL A 747 1.32 -12.00 2.64
C VAL A 747 0.38 -11.33 3.63
N TRP A 748 -0.45 -10.43 3.13
CA TRP A 748 -1.46 -9.69 3.89
C TRP A 748 -2.82 -9.85 3.22
N ASP A 749 -3.66 -10.69 3.81
CA ASP A 749 -4.99 -10.96 3.26
C ASP A 749 -6.00 -9.94 3.75
N ALA A 750 -6.97 -9.60 2.90
CA ALA A 750 -8.00 -8.60 3.25
C ALA A 750 -8.80 -9.00 4.50
N THR A 751 -8.95 -10.31 4.76
CA THR A 751 -9.68 -10.88 5.90
C THR A 751 -8.83 -11.06 7.16
N ALA A 752 -7.50 -10.87 7.09
CA ALA A 752 -6.57 -11.06 8.20
C ALA A 752 -6.57 -9.84 9.15
N GLN A 753 -7.72 -9.60 9.78
CA GLN A 753 -7.96 -8.43 10.62
C GLN A 753 -8.95 -8.73 11.75
N ASP A 754 -8.90 -7.96 12.82
CA ASP A 754 -9.84 -7.98 13.95
C ASP A 754 -10.01 -6.54 14.49
N ASP A 755 -11.23 -6.15 14.85
CA ASP A 755 -11.51 -4.81 15.38
C ASP A 755 -11.59 -4.86 16.91
N LEU A 756 -10.74 -4.07 17.57
CA LEU A 756 -10.85 -3.84 19.01
C LEU A 756 -11.97 -2.81 19.31
N PRO A 757 -12.46 -2.74 20.56
CA PRO A 757 -13.53 -1.83 20.94
C PRO A 757 -13.18 -0.37 20.64
N GLN A 758 -13.98 0.26 19.79
CA GLN A 758 -13.73 1.60 19.27
C GLN A 758 -13.83 2.68 20.35
N GLU A 759 -14.63 2.46 21.39
CA GLU A 759 -14.79 3.38 22.52
C GLU A 759 -13.49 3.54 23.34
N GLN A 760 -12.57 2.59 23.23
CA GLN A 760 -11.28 2.66 23.91
C GLN A 760 -10.23 3.50 23.15
N GLY A 761 -10.54 3.96 21.93
CA GLY A 761 -9.68 4.83 21.12
C GLY A 761 -8.63 4.08 20.30
N ALA A 762 -7.63 4.80 19.80
CA ALA A 762 -6.59 4.24 18.95
C ALA A 762 -5.70 3.22 19.68
N ILE A 763 -5.22 2.20 18.96
CA ILE A 763 -4.18 1.29 19.48
C ILE A 763 -2.84 2.04 19.46
N VAL A 764 -2.20 2.12 20.62
CA VAL A 764 -0.97 2.90 20.85
C VAL A 764 0.25 2.01 20.99
N ALA A 765 0.09 0.83 21.58
CA ALA A 765 1.17 -0.15 21.69
C ALA A 765 0.61 -1.57 21.66
N LEU A 766 1.44 -2.50 21.17
CA LEU A 766 1.17 -3.92 21.12
C LEU A 766 2.34 -4.64 21.79
N GLU A 767 2.08 -5.41 22.83
CA GLU A 767 3.11 -6.15 23.56
C GLU A 767 2.68 -7.58 23.80
N VAL A 768 3.62 -8.53 23.65
CA VAL A 768 3.38 -9.93 23.97
C VAL A 768 3.52 -10.12 25.47
N ALA A 769 2.41 -10.28 26.18
CA ALA A 769 2.38 -10.39 27.64
C ALA A 769 2.47 -11.85 28.11
N ASP A 770 3.51 -12.56 27.65
CA ASP A 770 3.81 -13.95 27.99
C ASP A 770 5.30 -14.05 28.39
N GLN A 771 5.68 -15.11 29.12
CA GLN A 771 7.07 -15.32 29.52
C GLN A 771 7.99 -15.66 28.32
N THR A 772 7.41 -16.10 27.20
CA THR A 772 8.14 -16.44 25.97
C THR A 772 7.71 -15.54 24.82
N GLN A 773 8.52 -14.52 24.48
CA GLN A 773 8.18 -13.53 23.45
C GLN A 773 7.94 -14.13 22.05
N ALA A 774 8.62 -15.22 21.67
CA ALA A 774 8.51 -15.80 20.33
C ALA A 774 7.24 -16.66 20.09
N GLU A 775 6.71 -17.31 21.13
CA GLU A 775 5.54 -18.20 21.07
C GLU A 775 4.30 -17.64 21.79
N GLY A 776 4.40 -16.40 22.27
CA GLY A 776 3.46 -15.83 23.22
C GLY A 776 2.00 -15.98 22.82
N THR A 777 1.23 -16.48 23.78
CA THR A 777 -0.19 -16.82 23.60
C THR A 777 -1.12 -15.65 23.93
N LEU A 778 -0.58 -14.56 24.49
CA LEU A 778 -1.33 -13.41 24.94
C LEU A 778 -0.74 -12.11 24.40
N LEU A 779 -1.53 -11.40 23.60
CA LEU A 779 -1.23 -10.08 23.08
C LEU A 779 -1.94 -9.02 23.93
N LEU A 780 -1.20 -8.08 24.50
CA LEU A 780 -1.75 -6.90 25.14
C LEU A 780 -1.78 -5.74 24.15
N ALA A 781 -2.98 -5.26 23.81
CA ALA A 781 -3.19 -4.04 23.05
C ALA A 781 -3.51 -2.88 24.00
N VAL A 782 -2.61 -1.91 24.09
CA VAL A 782 -2.84 -0.68 24.87
C VAL A 782 -3.48 0.36 23.96
N GLN A 783 -4.67 0.84 24.33
CA GLN A 783 -5.41 1.87 23.62
C GLN A 783 -5.37 3.21 24.37
N GLU A 784 -5.88 4.29 23.77
CA GLU A 784 -5.87 5.64 24.38
C GLU A 784 -6.62 5.72 25.72
N ASN A 785 -7.75 5.01 25.83
CA ASN A 785 -8.65 5.08 26.98
C ASN A 785 -8.64 3.82 27.84
N GLY A 786 -8.03 2.74 27.36
CA GLY A 786 -8.06 1.43 28.00
C GLY A 786 -6.99 0.50 27.47
N ALA A 787 -7.06 -0.77 27.84
CA ALA A 787 -6.18 -1.81 27.33
C ALA A 787 -6.97 -3.11 27.23
N GLU A 788 -6.61 -3.94 26.27
CA GLU A 788 -7.27 -5.21 26.00
C GLU A 788 -6.25 -6.32 25.86
N SER A 789 -6.54 -7.47 26.48
CA SER A 789 -5.76 -8.68 26.31
C SER A 789 -6.45 -9.60 25.29
N ARG A 790 -5.71 -10.08 24.29
CA ARG A 790 -6.19 -10.94 23.19
C ARG A 790 -5.40 -12.24 23.19
N TYR A 791 -6.09 -13.37 23.24
CA TYR A 791 -5.44 -14.66 23.09
C TYR A 791 -5.08 -14.92 21.62
N LEU A 792 -3.92 -15.53 21.37
CA LEU A 792 -3.44 -15.89 20.04
C LEU A 792 -3.50 -17.40 19.84
N GLY A 793 -4.18 -17.87 18.80
CA GLY A 793 -4.38 -19.30 18.49
C GLY A 793 -5.23 -20.08 19.51
N GLN A 794 -5.84 -19.39 20.47
CA GLN A 794 -6.67 -19.97 21.53
C GLN A 794 -7.89 -19.08 21.79
N THR A 795 -9.00 -19.66 22.22
CA THR A 795 -10.18 -18.95 22.71
C THR A 795 -10.50 -19.39 24.13
N ALA A 796 -10.95 -18.45 24.94
CA ALA A 796 -11.46 -18.71 26.27
C ALA A 796 -12.94 -19.11 26.18
N LEU A 797 -13.29 -20.34 26.54
CA LEU A 797 -14.66 -20.81 26.68
C LEU A 797 -15.09 -20.65 28.14
N GLN A 798 -16.13 -19.85 28.39
CA GLN A 798 -16.82 -19.85 29.69
C GLN A 798 -17.78 -21.04 29.75
N GLN A 799 -17.54 -21.93 30.71
CA GLN A 799 -18.44 -23.03 31.03
C GLN A 799 -19.62 -22.54 31.88
N ALA A 800 -20.69 -23.34 31.94
CA ALA A 800 -21.93 -22.99 32.65
C ALA A 800 -21.77 -22.84 34.18
N ASP A 801 -20.63 -23.26 34.73
CA ASP A 801 -20.23 -23.10 36.14
C ASP A 801 -19.42 -21.81 36.41
N GLY A 802 -19.16 -20.99 35.38
CA GLY A 802 -18.37 -19.77 35.48
C GLY A 802 -16.85 -19.99 35.43
N GLN A 803 -16.37 -21.22 35.23
CA GLN A 803 -14.96 -21.49 34.97
C GLN A 803 -14.60 -21.22 33.49
N THR A 804 -13.42 -20.65 33.26
CA THR A 804 -12.89 -20.38 31.92
C THR A 804 -11.92 -21.49 31.52
N THR A 805 -12.19 -22.19 30.41
CA THR A 805 -11.27 -23.19 29.82
C THR A 805 -10.71 -22.64 28.50
N LEU A 806 -9.40 -22.77 28.28
CA LEU A 806 -8.76 -22.39 27.02
C LEU A 806 -8.90 -23.53 26.00
N ALA A 807 -9.37 -23.22 24.79
CA ALA A 807 -9.52 -24.14 23.67
C ALA A 807 -8.77 -23.61 22.44
N LEU A 808 -8.18 -24.51 21.63
CA LEU A 808 -7.50 -24.12 20.39
C LEU A 808 -8.50 -23.54 19.38
N THR A 809 -8.13 -22.44 18.73
CA THR A 809 -8.93 -21.83 17.65
C THR A 809 -8.32 -22.12 16.29
N LYS A 810 -9.18 -22.15 15.26
CA LYS A 810 -8.71 -22.07 13.87
C LYS A 810 -8.24 -20.66 13.47
N GLY A 811 -8.72 -19.62 14.17
CA GLY A 811 -8.32 -18.23 13.95
C GLY A 811 -7.01 -17.87 14.65
N VAL A 812 -6.25 -16.93 14.06
CA VAL A 812 -4.99 -16.41 14.59
C VAL A 812 -5.22 -15.59 15.86
N ILE A 813 -6.25 -14.74 15.87
CA ILE A 813 -6.70 -13.98 17.03
C ILE A 813 -7.94 -14.67 17.59
N GLY A 814 -7.94 -14.93 18.89
CA GLY A 814 -9.06 -15.48 19.64
C GLY A 814 -9.80 -14.43 20.46
N GLY A 815 -10.59 -14.88 21.43
CA GLY A 815 -11.39 -14.00 22.29
C GLY A 815 -10.53 -13.01 23.08
N GLY A 816 -11.04 -11.78 23.23
CA GLY A 816 -10.41 -10.71 24.00
C GLY A 816 -11.07 -10.45 25.35
N ASN A 817 -10.31 -9.89 26.29
CA ASN A 817 -10.81 -9.36 27.55
C ASN A 817 -10.35 -7.91 27.71
N ALA A 818 -11.30 -6.98 27.63
CA ALA A 818 -11.09 -5.58 27.97
C ALA A 818 -10.74 -5.46 29.46
N LEU A 819 -9.62 -4.80 29.76
CA LEU A 819 -9.13 -4.68 31.12
C LEU A 819 -9.93 -3.63 31.90
N ARG A 820 -10.33 -4.01 33.12
CA ARG A 820 -11.02 -3.10 34.02
C ARG A 820 -10.10 -1.98 34.46
N GLY A 821 -10.71 -0.84 34.73
CA GLY A 821 -9.99 0.34 35.12
C GLY A 821 -10.17 1.43 34.08
N GLY A 822 -9.93 1.22 32.79
CA GLY A 822 -9.81 2.33 31.84
C GLY A 822 -8.42 2.98 31.92
N TYR A 823 -7.41 2.11 31.98
CA TYR A 823 -5.99 2.48 32.03
C TYR A 823 -5.41 2.41 30.61
N GLY A 824 -5.57 3.50 29.86
CA GLY A 824 -4.97 3.65 28.53
C GLY A 824 -3.66 4.44 28.53
N CYS A 825 -3.07 4.60 27.34
CA CYS A 825 -1.86 5.38 27.09
C CYS A 825 -2.06 6.29 25.88
N LEU A 826 -1.65 7.55 25.95
CA LEU A 826 -1.70 8.45 24.79
C LEU A 826 -0.56 8.12 23.80
N PRO A 827 -0.72 8.39 22.50
CA PRO A 827 0.29 8.08 21.48
C PRO A 827 1.69 8.65 21.78
N GLU A 828 1.77 9.88 22.29
CA GLU A 828 3.03 10.53 22.66
C GLU A 828 3.77 9.86 23.84
N HIS A 829 3.09 8.96 24.56
CA HIS A 829 3.64 8.20 25.68
C HIS A 829 3.77 6.70 25.38
N ALA A 830 3.57 6.27 24.13
CA ALA A 830 3.75 4.88 23.70
C ALA A 830 5.13 4.31 24.11
N ALA A 831 6.17 5.16 24.07
CA ALA A 831 7.54 4.81 24.47
C ALA A 831 7.68 4.42 25.95
N THR A 832 6.67 4.69 26.79
CA THR A 832 6.65 4.28 28.20
C THR A 832 6.32 2.80 28.38
N VAL A 833 5.71 2.19 27.38
CA VAL A 833 5.32 0.78 27.41
C VAL A 833 6.59 -0.08 27.44
N SER A 834 6.71 -0.96 28.42
CA SER A 834 7.83 -1.88 28.55
C SER A 834 7.34 -3.22 29.06
N GLU A 835 7.71 -4.28 28.34
CA GLU A 835 7.48 -5.66 28.74
C GLU A 835 8.73 -6.24 29.43
N PHE A 836 8.51 -7.02 30.48
CA PHE A 836 9.54 -7.89 31.05
C PHE A 836 8.90 -9.08 31.79
N ALA A 837 9.26 -10.29 31.35
CA ALA A 837 8.81 -11.57 31.93
C ALA A 837 7.27 -11.69 32.05
N GLY A 838 6.55 -11.30 31.00
CA GLY A 838 5.09 -11.33 30.90
C GLY A 838 4.37 -10.20 31.64
N ARG A 839 5.11 -9.26 32.24
CA ARG A 839 4.56 -8.05 32.88
C ARG A 839 4.75 -6.87 31.97
N VAL A 840 3.72 -6.04 31.83
CA VAL A 840 3.80 -4.81 31.01
C VAL A 840 3.59 -3.60 31.89
N PHE A 841 4.49 -2.62 31.79
CA PHE A 841 4.47 -1.37 32.53
C PHE A 841 4.28 -0.21 31.57
N TYR A 842 3.46 0.77 31.94
CA TYR A 842 3.25 1.95 31.11
C TYR A 842 2.68 3.11 31.91
N TYR A 843 2.81 4.32 31.37
CA TYR A 843 2.31 5.53 32.02
C TYR A 843 0.96 5.97 31.46
N CYS A 844 -0.06 6.02 32.33
CA CYS A 844 -1.39 6.49 31.97
C CYS A 844 -1.52 8.00 32.26
N GLN A 845 -1.21 8.84 31.28
CA GLN A 845 -1.23 10.31 31.42
C GLN A 845 -2.60 10.86 31.86
N ARG A 846 -3.72 10.31 31.37
CA ARG A 846 -5.07 10.76 31.74
C ARG A 846 -5.33 10.62 33.24
N ARG A 847 -4.79 9.57 33.85
CA ARG A 847 -4.92 9.31 35.29
C ARG A 847 -3.74 9.79 36.11
N ARG A 848 -2.64 10.15 35.43
CA ARG A 848 -1.35 10.50 36.03
C ARG A 848 -0.88 9.40 36.98
N GLU A 849 -0.97 8.15 36.51
CA GLU A 849 -0.61 6.94 37.26
C GLU A 849 0.26 6.04 36.38
N VAL A 850 1.27 5.41 36.98
CA VAL A 850 2.04 4.34 36.34
C VAL A 850 1.33 3.02 36.59
N ILE A 851 1.13 2.25 35.53
CA ILE A 851 0.30 1.05 35.51
C ILE A 851 1.19 -0.18 35.31
N ARG A 852 0.86 -1.27 35.98
CA ARG A 852 1.39 -2.60 35.75
C ARG A 852 0.27 -3.54 35.36
N TYR A 853 0.43 -4.18 34.22
CA TYR A 853 -0.30 -5.36 33.81
C TYR A 853 0.46 -6.62 34.23
N ALA A 854 -0.23 -7.55 34.90
CA ALA A 854 0.28 -8.86 35.31
C ALA A 854 -0.90 -9.84 35.41
N GLN A 855 -0.69 -11.01 36.03
CA GLN A 855 -1.73 -12.05 36.19
C GLN A 855 -3.06 -11.55 36.81
N ASN A 856 -3.01 -10.51 37.66
CA ASN A 856 -4.19 -9.90 38.28
C ASN A 856 -4.84 -8.77 37.46
N GLY A 857 -4.45 -8.61 36.19
CA GLY A 857 -4.87 -7.52 35.31
C GLY A 857 -4.07 -6.23 35.50
N ALA A 858 -4.62 -5.12 35.02
CA ALA A 858 -4.00 -3.79 35.11
C ALA A 858 -4.23 -3.14 36.49
N SER A 859 -3.16 -2.69 37.13
CA SER A 859 -3.21 -2.05 38.46
C SER A 859 -2.22 -0.88 38.58
N PRO A 860 -2.54 0.21 39.28
CA PRO A 860 -1.60 1.29 39.54
C PRO A 860 -0.46 0.85 40.47
N LEU A 861 0.76 1.31 40.18
CA LEU A 861 1.93 1.08 41.04
C LEU A 861 1.89 1.94 42.31
N ALA A 862 1.34 3.15 42.22
CA ALA A 862 1.18 4.06 43.37
C ALA A 862 -0.02 3.63 44.23
N LYS A 863 0.23 2.85 45.29
CA LYS A 863 -0.82 2.24 46.12
C LYS A 863 -1.53 3.25 47.03
N ASP A 864 -0.80 4.19 47.63
CA ASP A 864 -1.34 5.17 48.58
C ASP A 864 -1.50 6.60 47.98
N LYS A 865 -2.05 7.51 48.80
CA LYS A 865 -2.33 8.90 48.39
C LYS A 865 -1.09 9.73 48.12
N THR A 866 -0.02 9.53 48.89
CA THR A 866 1.20 10.35 48.80
C THR A 866 2.00 9.99 47.56
N ALA A 867 2.19 8.69 47.29
CA ALA A 867 2.83 8.22 46.06
C ALA A 867 2.05 8.68 44.81
N ARG A 868 0.71 8.67 44.85
CA ARG A 868 -0.11 9.21 43.75
C ARG A 868 0.04 10.72 43.58
N ALA A 869 0.09 11.48 44.67
CA ALA A 869 0.33 12.93 44.61
C ALA A 869 1.71 13.22 43.98
N ARG A 870 2.74 12.48 44.38
CA ARG A 870 4.09 12.62 43.86
C ARG A 870 4.18 12.39 42.35
N VAL A 871 3.58 11.32 41.84
CA VAL A 871 3.52 11.06 40.38
C VAL A 871 2.78 12.18 39.65
N ARG A 872 1.68 12.69 40.23
CA ARG A 872 0.90 13.80 39.66
C ARG A 872 1.65 15.12 39.61
N GLU A 873 2.45 15.42 40.64
CA GLU A 873 3.29 16.60 40.71
C GLU A 873 4.40 16.54 39.66
N LEU A 874 5.08 15.39 39.54
CA LEU A 874 6.10 15.18 38.50
C LEU A 874 5.51 15.30 37.10
N ALA A 875 4.35 14.70 36.86
CA ALA A 875 3.64 14.82 35.59
C ALA A 875 3.28 16.27 35.23
N ALA A 876 2.98 17.11 36.23
CA ALA A 876 2.73 18.53 36.01
C ALA A 876 4.03 19.33 35.79
N GLN A 877 5.09 19.02 36.55
CA GLN A 877 6.40 19.66 36.43
C GLN A 877 7.03 19.41 35.04
N TYR A 878 6.90 18.20 34.53
CA TYR A 878 7.43 17.76 33.23
C TYR A 878 6.33 17.72 32.15
N ALA A 879 5.27 18.52 32.28
CA ALA A 879 4.25 18.60 31.25
C ALA A 879 4.88 19.06 29.91
N GLY A 880 4.67 18.28 28.86
CA GLY A 880 5.26 18.50 27.54
C GLY A 880 6.64 17.86 27.32
N ALA A 881 7.24 17.25 28.34
CA ALA A 881 8.47 16.48 28.18
C ALA A 881 8.25 15.23 27.31
N THR A 882 9.29 14.80 26.60
CA THR A 882 9.33 13.43 26.08
C THR A 882 9.44 12.46 27.25
N VAL A 883 8.63 11.39 27.23
CA VAL A 883 8.61 10.39 28.30
C VAL A 883 8.77 9.00 27.70
N HIS A 884 9.70 8.22 28.23
CA HIS A 884 9.91 6.84 27.82
C HIS A 884 10.17 5.94 29.03
N GLY A 885 10.02 4.63 28.84
CA GLY A 885 10.03 3.65 29.92
C GLY A 885 10.97 2.49 29.60
N ALA A 886 11.62 1.99 30.64
CA ALA A 886 12.44 0.80 30.56
C ALA A 886 12.36 0.01 31.87
N TYR A 887 12.49 -1.30 31.77
CA TYR A 887 12.66 -2.17 32.92
C TYR A 887 14.14 -2.51 33.10
N ASP A 888 14.63 -2.43 34.33
CA ASP A 888 15.95 -2.91 34.73
C ASP A 888 15.82 -4.28 35.43
N PRO A 889 16.20 -5.38 34.77
CA PRO A 889 16.18 -6.72 35.35
C PRO A 889 17.12 -6.86 36.55
N GLY A 890 18.26 -6.16 36.55
CA GLY A 890 19.30 -6.33 37.57
C GLY A 890 18.89 -5.74 38.92
N THR A 891 18.17 -4.62 38.91
CA THR A 891 17.63 -3.98 40.13
C THR A 891 16.13 -4.24 40.35
N GLU A 892 15.49 -5.05 39.50
CA GLU A 892 14.05 -5.32 39.51
C GLU A 892 13.22 -4.02 39.60
N SER A 893 13.55 -3.06 38.73
CA SER A 893 12.97 -1.72 38.78
C SER A 893 12.45 -1.25 37.44
N TYR A 894 11.30 -0.58 37.44
CA TYR A 894 10.79 0.14 36.27
C TYR A 894 11.19 1.60 36.36
N LEU A 895 11.83 2.11 35.31
CA LEU A 895 12.28 3.48 35.18
C LEU A 895 11.41 4.22 34.17
N LEU A 896 10.83 5.35 34.59
CA LEU A 896 10.10 6.28 33.75
C LEU A 896 10.94 7.55 33.57
N PHE A 897 11.52 7.71 32.39
CA PHE A 897 12.41 8.82 32.05
C PHE A 897 11.60 10.02 31.59
N PHE A 898 11.90 11.18 32.15
CA PHE A 898 11.36 12.48 31.75
C PHE A 898 12.49 13.31 31.12
N GLY A 899 12.27 13.74 29.88
CA GLY A 899 13.14 14.72 29.22
C GLY A 899 13.07 16.10 29.88
N GLU A 900 13.90 17.02 29.40
CA GLU A 900 13.91 18.40 29.88
C GLU A 900 12.58 19.09 29.55
N ALA A 901 11.98 19.75 30.55
CA ALA A 901 10.76 20.56 30.37
C ALA A 901 10.60 21.61 31.47
N ASN A 902 10.03 22.76 31.13
CA ASN A 902 9.72 23.85 32.07
C ASN A 902 10.92 24.30 32.91
N GLY A 903 12.13 24.29 32.33
CA GLY A 903 13.38 24.62 33.02
C GLY A 903 13.88 23.54 34.00
N ASN A 904 13.26 22.36 34.04
CA ASN A 904 13.69 21.24 34.87
C ASN A 904 14.57 20.29 34.06
N PRO A 905 15.73 19.87 34.60
CA PRO A 905 16.64 18.95 33.93
C PRO A 905 16.03 17.54 33.81
N PRO A 906 16.49 16.71 32.86
CA PRO A 906 16.00 15.33 32.72
C PRO A 906 16.21 14.48 33.98
N VAL A 907 15.23 13.63 34.29
CA VAL A 907 15.24 12.72 35.46
C VAL A 907 14.54 11.41 35.14
N ALA A 908 14.83 10.34 35.90
CA ALA A 908 14.09 9.08 35.83
C ALA A 908 13.37 8.80 37.15
N LEU A 909 12.05 8.62 37.12
CA LEU A 909 11.28 8.12 38.25
C LEU A 909 11.42 6.61 38.34
N VAL A 910 11.89 6.11 39.48
CA VAL A 910 12.22 4.69 39.66
C VAL A 910 11.23 4.00 40.59
N PHE A 911 10.60 2.95 40.11
CA PHE A 911 9.77 2.05 40.91
C PHE A 911 10.49 0.73 41.13
N SER A 912 10.79 0.39 42.38
CA SER A 912 11.36 -0.91 42.73
C SER A 912 10.24 -1.91 42.92
N GLU A 913 10.19 -2.96 42.10
CA GLU A 913 9.23 -4.04 42.29
C GLU A 913 9.54 -4.86 43.53
N ARG A 914 10.83 -5.05 43.83
CA ARG A 914 11.28 -5.77 45.02
C ARG A 914 10.76 -5.13 46.31
N ALA A 915 10.83 -3.80 46.41
CA ALA A 915 10.30 -3.06 47.56
C ALA A 915 8.80 -2.72 47.44
N GLY A 916 8.23 -2.84 46.24
CA GLY A 916 6.84 -2.49 45.95
C GLY A 916 6.52 -1.00 46.10
N GLN A 917 7.52 -0.12 45.96
CA GLN A 917 7.40 1.33 46.16
C GLN A 917 8.39 2.12 45.27
N PHE A 918 8.15 3.43 45.16
CA PHE A 918 9.04 4.33 44.43
C PHE A 918 10.31 4.63 45.22
N ALA A 919 11.47 4.54 44.55
CA ALA A 919 12.76 5.02 45.05
C ALA A 919 12.96 6.52 44.75
N ASP A 920 11.94 7.20 44.20
CA ASP A 920 11.91 8.60 43.76
C ASP A 920 12.74 8.85 42.48
N LEU A 921 13.65 9.83 42.44
CA LEU A 921 14.26 10.28 41.18
C LEU A 921 15.73 9.89 41.01
N TRP A 922 16.14 9.48 39.82
CA TRP A 922 17.55 9.42 39.41
C TRP A 922 17.87 10.55 38.44
N ASP A 923 19.04 11.15 38.58
CA ASP A 923 19.60 12.18 37.71
C ASP A 923 20.27 11.52 36.51
N LEU A 924 19.44 10.81 35.73
CA LEU A 924 19.85 9.96 34.63
C LEU A 924 19.26 10.49 33.31
N PRO A 925 20.01 11.33 32.56
CA PRO A 925 19.55 11.91 31.30
C PRO A 925 19.71 10.92 30.14
N ALA A 926 19.11 9.73 30.24
CA ALA A 926 19.18 8.74 29.18
C ALA A 926 18.31 9.15 27.98
N GLU A 927 18.81 8.93 26.77
CA GLU A 927 18.05 9.13 25.54
C GLU A 927 16.99 8.05 25.34
N ALA A 928 17.37 6.82 25.69
CA ALA A 928 16.55 5.63 25.69
C ALA A 928 17.05 4.66 26.75
N GLY A 929 16.16 3.81 27.24
CA GLY A 929 16.47 2.69 28.12
C GLY A 929 15.87 1.40 27.58
N MET A 930 16.60 0.29 27.70
CA MET A 930 16.19 -1.02 27.19
C MET A 930 16.69 -2.13 28.11
N ALA A 931 15.81 -3.09 28.43
CA ALA A 931 16.24 -4.32 29.07
C ALA A 931 17.16 -5.10 28.13
N TYR A 932 18.27 -5.60 28.66
CA TYR A 932 19.25 -6.41 27.97
C TYR A 932 19.64 -7.55 28.90
N ASP A 933 19.21 -8.76 28.56
CA ASP A 933 19.49 -9.96 29.35
C ASP A 933 19.16 -9.76 30.84
N ASP A 934 20.17 -9.72 31.72
CA ASP A 934 20.05 -9.54 33.17
C ASP A 934 20.20 -8.09 33.66
N HIS A 935 20.24 -7.10 32.78
CA HIS A 935 20.51 -5.70 33.16
C HIS A 935 19.86 -4.66 32.23
N LEU A 936 19.92 -3.39 32.62
CA LEU A 936 19.49 -2.25 31.80
C LEU A 936 20.64 -1.71 30.95
N LEU A 937 20.36 -1.44 29.67
CA LEU A 937 21.15 -0.53 28.84
C LEU A 937 20.46 0.83 28.78
N SER A 938 21.26 1.89 28.94
CA SER A 938 20.86 3.27 28.68
C SER A 938 21.76 3.89 27.63
N PHE A 939 21.26 4.83 26.85
CA PHE A 939 22.01 5.44 25.76
C PHE A 939 22.30 6.92 26.00
N GLU A 940 23.51 7.35 25.60
CA GLU A 940 23.90 8.75 25.47
C GLU A 940 24.68 8.90 24.15
N ASN A 941 24.24 9.81 23.27
CA ASN A 941 24.78 10.03 21.93
C ASN A 941 24.93 8.75 21.08
N GLY A 942 23.95 7.84 21.16
CA GLY A 942 23.97 6.56 20.43
C GLY A 942 24.93 5.48 20.97
N LEU A 943 25.66 5.76 22.05
CA LEU A 943 26.55 4.79 22.71
C LEU A 943 25.80 4.03 23.83
N PRO A 944 25.97 2.70 23.93
CA PRO A 944 25.34 1.90 24.97
C PRO A 944 26.11 1.96 26.30
N TRP A 945 25.39 2.26 27.39
CA TRP A 945 25.90 2.25 28.76
C TRP A 945 25.17 1.20 29.60
N GLN A 946 25.94 0.37 30.28
CA GLN A 946 25.46 -0.77 31.04
C GLN A 946 25.26 -0.41 32.52
N HIS A 947 24.07 -0.69 33.06
CA HIS A 947 23.78 -0.59 34.49
C HIS A 947 24.04 -1.93 35.16
N ARG A 948 24.92 -1.97 36.16
CA ARG A 948 25.14 -3.19 36.95
C ARG A 948 25.46 -2.89 38.42
N PRO A 949 25.11 -3.81 39.34
CA PRO A 949 25.46 -3.70 40.74
C PRO A 949 26.96 -3.75 41.07
N GLU A 950 27.87 -3.91 40.11
CA GLU A 950 29.31 -3.84 40.40
C GLU A 950 29.95 -2.51 39.98
N HIS A 951 29.22 -1.63 39.29
CA HIS A 951 29.74 -0.37 38.79
C HIS A 951 29.87 0.70 39.89
N ASP A 952 30.72 1.69 39.65
CA ASP A 952 30.88 2.84 40.54
C ASP A 952 29.51 3.48 40.84
N ARG A 953 29.22 3.71 42.11
CA ARG A 953 27.96 4.34 42.51
C ARG A 953 27.95 5.82 42.16
N LEU A 954 26.75 6.36 41.93
CA LEU A 954 26.52 7.78 41.66
C LEU A 954 27.35 8.33 40.47
N ARG A 955 27.62 7.48 39.48
CA ARG A 955 28.22 7.88 38.21
C ARG A 955 27.32 7.47 37.06
N PHE A 956 26.66 8.44 36.45
CA PHE A 956 25.87 8.21 35.25
C PHE A 956 26.54 8.90 34.07
N PHE A 957 26.79 8.14 32.99
CA PHE A 957 27.47 8.61 31.79
C PHE A 957 28.84 9.25 32.09
N GLY A 958 29.57 8.66 33.04
CA GLY A 958 30.84 9.18 33.55
C GLY A 958 30.74 10.44 34.44
N LYS A 959 29.56 11.07 34.53
CA LYS A 959 29.32 12.29 35.30
C LYS A 959 28.93 11.93 36.75
N PRO A 960 29.55 12.55 37.77
CA PRO A 960 29.18 12.31 39.15
C PRO A 960 27.82 12.95 39.47
N VAL A 961 26.96 12.21 40.15
CA VAL A 961 25.69 12.69 40.71
C VAL A 961 25.73 12.66 42.24
N THR A 962 24.78 13.32 42.89
CA THR A 962 24.72 13.38 44.35
C THR A 962 23.52 12.61 44.86
N MET A 963 23.75 11.67 45.77
CA MET A 963 22.69 11.03 46.54
C MET A 963 22.12 12.04 47.51
N GLN A 964 20.80 12.23 47.51
CA GLN A 964 20.12 13.15 48.44
C GLN A 964 18.89 12.49 49.03
N VAL A 965 18.65 12.69 50.32
CA VAL A 965 17.43 12.24 51.00
C VAL A 965 16.95 13.35 51.93
N THR A 966 15.71 13.77 51.76
CA THR A 966 15.06 14.78 52.61
C THR A 966 13.96 14.15 53.44
N ALA A 967 13.98 14.40 54.75
CA ALA A 967 12.96 13.99 55.70
C ALA A 967 12.46 15.18 56.52
N ALA A 968 11.14 15.29 56.68
CA ALA A 968 10.50 16.22 57.59
C ALA A 968 10.30 15.56 58.96
N VAL A 969 10.99 16.05 60.00
CA VAL A 969 10.85 15.55 61.37
C VAL A 969 9.87 16.42 62.15
N ASN A 970 8.79 15.80 62.60
CA ASN A 970 7.67 16.49 63.25
C ASN A 970 7.21 15.88 64.58
N GLU A 971 8.00 14.98 65.17
CA GLU A 971 7.64 14.29 66.42
C GLU A 971 7.43 15.27 67.58
N GLY A 972 6.22 15.35 68.14
CA GLY A 972 5.85 16.36 69.15
C GLY A 972 5.61 17.76 68.56
N SER A 973 4.93 17.86 67.41
CA SER A 973 4.68 19.12 66.67
C SER A 973 3.86 20.18 67.43
N GLU A 974 3.33 19.85 68.60
CA GLU A 974 2.52 20.76 69.42
C GLU A 974 3.37 21.82 70.15
N ALA A 975 4.67 21.60 70.30
CA ALA A 975 5.59 22.52 70.97
C ALA A 975 6.79 22.87 70.08
N SER A 976 7.21 24.13 70.12
CA SER A 976 8.46 24.55 69.48
C SER A 976 9.66 23.90 70.16
N LYS A 977 10.69 23.56 69.40
CA LYS A 977 11.87 22.83 69.88
C LYS A 977 13.12 23.58 69.50
N THR A 978 14.10 23.61 70.40
CA THR A 978 15.46 24.00 70.05
C THR A 978 16.24 22.77 69.58
N TRP A 979 16.61 22.76 68.30
CA TRP A 979 17.37 21.67 67.69
C TRP A 979 18.85 21.79 68.07
N LYS A 980 19.45 20.71 68.58
CA LYS A 980 20.82 20.74 69.13
C LYS A 980 21.84 19.92 68.34
N ALA A 981 21.48 18.71 67.93
CA ALA A 981 22.42 17.82 67.24
C ALA A 981 21.69 16.76 66.40
N LEU A 982 22.47 16.05 65.58
CA LEU A 982 22.02 14.88 64.86
C LEU A 982 23.03 13.73 64.95
N ALA A 983 22.54 12.51 64.75
CA ALA A 983 23.33 11.32 64.59
C ALA A 983 22.87 10.55 63.34
N VAL A 984 23.81 10.09 62.50
CA VAL A 984 23.54 9.34 61.28
C VAL A 984 24.15 7.95 61.41
N VAL A 985 23.33 6.92 61.21
CA VAL A 985 23.78 5.53 61.13
C VAL A 985 24.06 5.21 59.66
N SER A 986 25.35 5.23 59.31
CA SER A 986 25.83 5.00 57.94
C SER A 986 27.31 4.59 57.94
N PRO A 987 27.77 3.75 57.00
CA PRO A 987 29.20 3.50 56.81
C PRO A 987 29.96 4.76 56.36
N GLN A 988 29.28 5.73 55.74
CA GLN A 988 29.89 6.91 55.13
C GLN A 988 29.51 8.20 55.86
N LYS A 989 30.33 9.24 55.70
CA LYS A 989 30.03 10.60 56.19
C LYS A 989 29.05 11.30 55.24
N TRP A 990 28.16 12.12 55.79
CA TRP A 990 27.15 12.85 55.05
C TRP A 990 27.29 14.36 55.26
N SER A 991 26.99 15.13 54.22
CA SER A 991 26.68 16.55 54.41
C SER A 991 25.21 16.69 54.74
N VAL A 992 24.85 17.62 55.62
CA VAL A 992 23.47 17.83 56.06
C VAL A 992 23.11 19.30 55.91
N VAL A 993 21.95 19.56 55.33
CA VAL A 993 21.31 20.88 55.32
C VAL A 993 19.99 20.76 56.06
N VAL A 994 19.69 21.72 56.92
CA VAL A 994 18.42 21.76 57.65
C VAL A 994 17.73 23.09 57.45
N SER A 995 16.41 23.05 57.37
CA SER A 995 15.55 24.23 57.27
C SER A 995 14.28 24.05 58.10
N ASN A 996 13.64 25.16 58.46
CA ASN A 996 12.35 25.14 59.15
C ASN A 996 11.34 26.12 58.53
N ASP A 997 10.12 26.05 59.04
CA ASP A 997 8.97 26.87 58.68
C ASP A 997 9.14 28.38 59.01
N LEU A 998 10.09 28.73 59.87
CA LEU A 998 10.45 30.12 60.19
C LEU A 998 11.53 30.70 59.24
N GLY A 999 11.91 29.97 58.19
CA GLY A 999 12.94 30.40 57.23
C GLY A 999 14.37 30.35 57.77
N GLN A 1000 14.59 29.73 58.94
CA GLN A 1000 15.93 29.48 59.44
C GLN A 1000 16.57 28.34 58.67
N GLN A 1001 17.87 28.46 58.42
CA GLN A 1001 18.63 27.44 57.69
C GLN A 1001 19.95 27.17 58.40
N SER A 1002 20.45 25.94 58.32
CA SER A 1002 21.79 25.60 58.79
C SER A 1002 22.38 24.46 58.01
N ARG A 1003 23.70 24.27 58.12
CA ARG A 1003 24.41 23.21 57.40
C ARG A 1003 25.48 22.55 58.27
N ILE A 1004 25.75 21.29 58.00
CA ILE A 1004 26.84 20.49 58.55
C ILE A 1004 27.59 19.88 57.37
N LEU A 1005 28.88 20.20 57.24
CA LEU A 1005 29.73 19.60 56.22
C LEU A 1005 30.20 18.22 56.69
N ALA A 1006 30.36 17.27 55.77
CA ALA A 1006 30.84 15.93 56.08
C ALA A 1006 32.12 15.89 56.96
N PRO A 1007 33.13 16.78 56.79
CA PRO A 1007 34.30 16.82 57.68
C PRO A 1007 34.01 17.18 59.13
N TRP A 1008 32.86 17.78 59.45
CA TRP A 1008 32.49 18.19 60.80
C TRP A 1008 31.87 17.03 61.62
N MET A 1009 31.57 15.91 60.99
CA MET A 1009 31.02 14.74 61.69
C MET A 1009 32.13 13.93 62.38
N VAL A 1010 31.87 13.53 63.61
CA VAL A 1010 32.74 12.66 64.42
C VAL A 1010 32.07 11.29 64.55
N THR A 1011 32.84 10.20 64.38
CA THR A 1011 32.30 8.84 64.54
C THR A 1011 32.49 8.33 65.95
N GLU A 1012 31.47 7.64 66.47
CA GLU A 1012 31.55 6.86 67.69
C GLU A 1012 30.81 5.53 67.46
N LYS A 1013 31.54 4.41 67.52
CA LYS A 1013 30.98 3.05 67.37
C LYS A 1013 30.12 2.86 66.10
N GLY A 1014 30.50 3.46 64.97
CA GLY A 1014 29.79 3.34 63.69
C GLY A 1014 28.62 4.31 63.50
N ILE A 1015 28.46 5.29 64.38
CA ILE A 1015 27.44 6.35 64.29
C ILE A 1015 28.14 7.70 64.12
N TRP A 1016 27.77 8.44 63.08
CA TRP A 1016 28.30 9.78 62.82
C TRP A 1016 27.49 10.84 63.55
N ARG A 1017 28.14 11.69 64.34
CA ARG A 1017 27.46 12.73 65.15
C ARG A 1017 27.98 14.12 64.81
N ALA A 1018 27.08 15.10 64.80
CA ALA A 1018 27.42 16.51 64.71
C ALA A 1018 26.38 17.38 65.42
N ALA A 1019 26.84 18.48 66.03
CA ALA A 1019 25.95 19.50 66.56
C ALA A 1019 25.40 20.36 65.42
N PHE A 1020 24.13 20.76 65.51
CA PHE A 1020 23.59 21.77 64.62
C PHE A 1020 24.31 23.09 64.82
N ARG A 1021 24.60 23.76 63.72
CA ARG A 1021 25.09 25.14 63.72
C ARG A 1021 23.90 26.08 63.90
N ARG A 1022 24.21 27.37 64.08
CA ARG A 1022 23.19 28.41 64.23
C ARG A 1022 22.55 28.75 62.88
N ASP A 1023 21.49 29.55 62.93
CA ASP A 1023 20.76 30.01 61.75
C ASP A 1023 21.65 30.86 60.83
N GLU A 1024 21.96 30.33 59.64
CA GLU A 1024 22.79 30.99 58.64
C GLU A 1024 22.12 32.21 58.00
N ASN A 1025 20.79 32.31 58.11
CA ASN A 1025 19.98 33.43 57.65
C ASN A 1025 19.77 34.49 58.74
N THR A 1026 20.58 34.46 59.81
CA THR A 1026 20.50 35.49 60.86
C THR A 1026 20.78 36.88 60.26
N PRO A 1027 19.83 37.84 60.36
CA PRO A 1027 20.02 39.17 59.79
C PRO A 1027 21.30 39.84 60.30
N ASN A 1028 21.95 40.63 59.44
CA ASN A 1028 23.17 41.39 59.75
C ASN A 1028 24.43 40.55 60.03
N LEU A 1029 24.42 39.24 59.78
CA LEU A 1029 25.60 38.38 59.82
C LEU A 1029 25.83 37.75 58.44
N THR A 1030 27.09 37.57 58.05
CA THR A 1030 27.40 36.73 56.87
C THR A 1030 27.12 35.26 57.20
N PRO A 1031 26.76 34.41 56.23
CA PRO A 1031 26.43 33.00 56.50
C PRO A 1031 27.51 32.26 57.31
N ALA A 1032 28.79 32.51 57.03
CA ALA A 1032 29.90 31.88 57.74
C ALA A 1032 29.97 32.28 59.23
N THR A 1033 29.73 33.55 59.54
CA THR A 1033 29.70 34.06 60.93
C THR A 1033 28.39 33.67 61.63
N ALA A 1034 27.28 33.69 60.89
CA ALA A 1034 25.96 33.33 61.36
C ALA A 1034 25.88 31.88 61.85
N LEU A 1035 26.56 30.93 61.20
CA LEU A 1035 26.64 29.52 61.65
C LEU A 1035 27.25 29.35 63.06
N HIS A 1036 28.02 30.33 63.55
CA HIS A 1036 28.67 30.30 64.87
C HIS A 1036 27.95 31.17 65.90
N LEU A 1037 27.53 32.37 65.50
CA LEU A 1037 27.03 33.42 66.41
C LEU A 1037 25.57 33.84 66.16
N GLY A 1038 24.88 33.23 65.19
CA GLY A 1038 23.50 33.53 64.83
C GLY A 1038 22.45 33.12 65.86
N ARG A 1039 21.19 33.10 65.43
CA ARG A 1039 20.05 32.61 66.25
C ARG A 1039 20.10 31.09 66.38
N GLU A 1040 19.53 30.56 67.46
CA GLU A 1040 19.34 29.11 67.57
C GLU A 1040 18.25 28.64 66.60
N LEU A 1041 18.38 27.42 66.08
CA LEU A 1041 17.35 26.76 65.28
C LEU A 1041 16.18 26.36 66.18
N GLN A 1042 15.06 27.05 66.03
CA GLN A 1042 13.86 26.86 66.85
C GLN A 1042 12.64 26.68 65.95
N SER A 1043 11.97 25.55 66.07
CA SER A 1043 10.72 25.29 65.34
C SER A 1043 10.02 24.03 65.85
N PRO A 1044 8.71 23.88 65.59
CA PRO A 1044 8.00 22.64 65.85
C PRO A 1044 8.47 21.48 64.94
N THR A 1045 8.87 21.79 63.71
CA THR A 1045 9.30 20.81 62.70
C THR A 1045 10.64 21.20 62.09
N LEU A 1046 11.41 20.22 61.61
CA LEU A 1046 12.67 20.45 60.93
C LEU A 1046 12.77 19.56 59.70
N ASP A 1047 13.06 20.17 58.56
CA ASP A 1047 13.41 19.44 57.34
C ASP A 1047 14.91 19.17 57.36
N VAL A 1048 15.30 17.92 57.15
CA VAL A 1048 16.68 17.45 57.16
C VAL A 1048 17.01 16.81 55.83
N THR A 1049 17.91 17.44 55.07
CA THR A 1049 18.42 16.94 53.80
C THR A 1049 19.84 16.40 54.00
N LEU A 1050 20.02 15.10 53.81
CA LEU A 1050 21.32 14.44 53.83
C LEU A 1050 21.82 14.25 52.39
N SER A 1051 23.08 14.60 52.14
CA SER A 1051 23.72 14.50 50.81
C SER A 1051 25.06 13.75 50.87
N TYR A 1052 25.30 12.90 49.87
CA TYR A 1052 26.55 12.15 49.67
C TYR A 1052 27.00 12.20 48.20
N THR A 1053 28.30 12.42 47.96
CA THR A 1053 28.89 12.64 46.62
C THR A 1053 30.12 11.75 46.36
N GLY A 1054 30.20 10.58 47.00
CA GLY A 1054 31.29 9.61 46.77
C GLY A 1054 30.87 8.48 45.81
N THR A 1055 31.81 7.59 45.50
CA THR A 1055 31.59 6.43 44.61
C THR A 1055 31.42 5.11 45.37
N GLU A 1056 31.64 5.12 46.69
CA GLU A 1056 31.54 3.93 47.54
C GLU A 1056 30.09 3.63 47.92
N LYS A 1057 29.88 2.44 48.50
CA LYS A 1057 28.59 2.06 49.09
C LYS A 1057 28.25 3.00 50.26
N ALA A 1058 27.42 4.00 50.01
CA ALA A 1058 26.74 4.79 51.04
C ALA A 1058 25.37 4.16 51.33
N GLN A 1059 25.13 3.85 52.60
CA GLN A 1059 23.89 3.28 53.10
C GLN A 1059 23.38 4.12 54.27
N LEU A 1060 22.15 4.63 54.19
CA LEU A 1060 21.50 5.38 55.23
C LEU A 1060 20.46 4.50 55.92
N VAL A 1061 20.71 4.16 57.19
CA VAL A 1061 19.83 3.27 57.98
C VAL A 1061 18.86 4.09 58.83
N SER A 1062 19.37 5.02 59.64
CA SER A 1062 18.55 5.92 60.45
C SER A 1062 19.27 7.24 60.74
N THR A 1063 18.47 8.28 60.97
CA THR A 1063 18.96 9.58 61.46
C THR A 1063 18.22 9.93 62.75
N ASP A 1064 18.96 10.20 63.81
CA ASP A 1064 18.43 10.62 65.09
C ASP A 1064 18.65 12.13 65.25
N LEU A 1065 17.61 12.85 65.71
CA LEU A 1065 17.67 14.27 66.02
C LEU A 1065 17.55 14.48 67.53
N ILE A 1066 18.38 15.37 68.06
CA ILE A 1066 18.42 15.69 69.47
C ILE A 1066 17.92 17.12 69.67
N PHE A 1067 16.88 17.29 70.49
CA PHE A 1067 16.25 18.58 70.73
C PHE A 1067 15.88 18.80 72.20
N LEU A 1068 15.60 20.06 72.52
CA LEU A 1068 15.01 20.49 73.79
C LEU A 1068 13.64 21.11 73.50
N PRO A 1069 12.56 20.67 74.18
CA PRO A 1069 11.28 21.35 74.06
C PRO A 1069 11.41 22.76 74.66
N LEU A 1070 10.91 23.77 73.95
CA LEU A 1070 10.66 25.07 74.55
C LEU A 1070 9.43 24.91 75.45
N ALA A 1071 9.55 25.37 76.70
CA ALA A 1071 8.39 25.50 77.57
C ALA A 1071 7.36 26.44 76.89
N PRO A 1072 6.05 26.14 77.01
CA PRO A 1072 5.01 26.93 76.36
C PRO A 1072 5.02 28.41 76.73
#